data_AF-A0AAJ0GR37-F1
#
_entry.id   AF-A0AAJ0GR37-F1
#
_cell.length_a   1.000
_cell.length_b   1.000
_cell.length_c   1.000
_cell.angle_alpha   90.00
_cell.angle_beta   90.00
_cell.angle_gamma   90.00
#
_symmetry.space_group_name_H-M   'P 1'
#
loop_
_entity.id
_entity.type
_entity.pdbx_description
1 polymer ?
#
loop_
_entity_poly.entity_id
_entity_poly.type
_entity_poly.pdbx_seq_one_letter_code
_entity_poly.pdbx_strand_id
1 'polypeptide(L)'
;MSKGRVCLAYSGGTHFYTLAILACLDTSTILKWLILEGYTVVCFLANVGQEEDWAAVEKKALALGAERMVIEDLQREFVEELVFRAIQCNAIYEDRYLLGTSLARPVIARAQVRVAQQYNCDYLSHGCTGKGVRFELAFKACNPSMKVIAPWRLPEFIQKFQGRADLLKFAAENNIPVSSSPKAPWSMDDNLVHCSYEAGVLEDPDHTPPKELWTRTVDPTDAPDKPYNFTIHFEKGIPVKVVTPDGEATDSVELFKLLNKIGHDNGVGRVDIVENRFIGLKSRGCYDTPGLTIARLAHLDLEGLVMDSKVRKLRDQFVTLEWSHCLYNGMYFSPEREFLENSIIFSQRNVSGQVRMSVYKGAAYVLGRSSDASNLYSQEDASMDSLDTFSPMDTTGFIAIQAIRLEKYGLQKIKDGEPLSNHWLTNNESPEDSQLAMSSCRLTPSRNPNFSMIGPRCLAGAVWQRAGGHSSVTLFLRQGSRLSSVPVQRCWRAAYSSDSTPSPSTGTTTPRTVEINGKAYTTDAWFNVSSTVLNLTSRKLHLQKDHPVAITRKIVESVFPGPTYKYYNEFDPVVSTYENFDSLGFPPDHPGRARSDTYYINKDTLLRTHTSAHEAEIFRARESGGYLISADVYRRDEVDRSHYPVFHQMEGARVWDRTKVPNGDLAAAIREDLARLPKHNVRVEDPNPPFHPERNPLQAEHHTPEEAAAVAAHLKHSLELMVNEIFSRAKAATAAAAGKQAAVPSSEQQQRQQQEETEPLRVRWVEAYFPFTSPSWELEVFYQGDWLEVLGCGVSKQELHINAGSPSQIGWAFGIGLERIAMLLFQIPDIRLFWSRDERFLSQFRGVEDDLARLKPFVPFSKHPACYKDVSFWLRGTSAAGGNDRKGMGAADWHANDLMEVVRDVAGDCVEDIRLVDEFMHPKTGRRSMCYRINYRSLEKTLTNAETNEMHERVVGALVERLGVEIR
;
A
#
# COMPACT_ATOMS: atom_id res chain seq x y z
N MET A 1 49.55 -11.29 -18.70
CA MET A 1 48.63 -10.29 -19.31
C MET A 1 47.77 -9.73 -18.19
N SER A 2 47.28 -8.49 -18.26
CA SER A 2 46.40 -7.97 -17.20
C SER A 2 45.03 -8.67 -17.23
N LYS A 3 44.42 -8.87 -16.05
CA LYS A 3 43.04 -9.37 -15.91
C LYS A 3 41.97 -8.33 -16.29
N GLY A 4 42.36 -7.08 -16.53
CA GLY A 4 41.47 -5.96 -16.84
C GLY A 4 41.80 -4.72 -16.01
N ARG A 5 41.05 -3.65 -16.26
CA ARG A 5 41.20 -2.34 -15.63
C ARG A 5 40.12 -2.13 -14.55
N VAL A 6 40.51 -1.72 -13.35
CA VAL A 6 39.62 -1.59 -12.18
C VAL A 6 39.63 -0.15 -11.67
N CYS A 7 38.45 0.46 -11.53
CA CYS A 7 38.28 1.74 -10.83
C CYS A 7 37.91 1.46 -9.36
N LEU A 8 38.86 1.67 -8.44
CA LEU A 8 38.72 1.41 -7.01
C LEU A 8 38.35 2.69 -6.25
N ALA A 9 37.23 2.68 -5.53
CA ALA A 9 36.96 3.67 -4.48
C ALA A 9 38.02 3.52 -3.36
N TYR A 10 38.86 4.55 -3.24
CA TYR A 10 40.00 4.62 -2.34
C TYR A 10 39.72 5.58 -1.18
N SER A 11 40.52 5.50 -0.11
CA SER A 11 40.50 6.48 1.00
C SER A 11 41.92 6.73 1.48
N GLY A 12 42.21 7.97 1.89
CA GLY A 12 43.57 8.42 2.14
C GLY A 12 44.12 8.02 3.51
N GLY A 13 43.40 8.44 4.56
CA GLY A 13 43.73 8.30 5.98
C GLY A 13 45.11 8.88 6.31
N THR A 14 45.37 10.12 5.86
CA THR A 14 46.69 10.76 5.92
C THR A 14 46.88 11.78 7.03
N HIS A 15 45.82 12.32 7.62
CA HIS A 15 45.92 13.34 8.66
C HIS A 15 46.03 12.77 10.09
N PHE A 16 46.77 13.48 10.94
CA PHE A 16 47.09 13.06 12.32
C PHE A 16 45.96 13.29 13.34
N TYR A 17 44.91 14.04 12.97
CA TYR A 17 43.79 14.40 13.84
C TYR A 17 42.45 13.73 13.44
N THR A 18 42.28 13.32 12.18
CA THR A 18 41.10 12.60 11.67
C THR A 18 41.35 11.09 11.63
N LEU A 19 40.87 10.36 12.64
CA LEU A 19 41.20 8.96 12.93
C LEU A 19 40.46 7.92 12.05
N ALA A 20 40.33 8.18 10.74
CA ALA A 20 39.73 7.30 9.72
C ALA A 20 40.60 6.08 9.36
N ILE A 21 41.08 5.36 10.39
CA ILE A 21 42.16 4.36 10.29
C ILE A 21 41.72 3.08 9.55
N LEU A 22 40.46 2.65 9.70
CA LEU A 22 39.98 1.38 9.14
C LEU A 22 39.82 1.40 7.63
N ALA A 23 39.02 2.32 7.07
CA ALA A 23 38.81 2.42 5.61
C ALA A 23 40.14 2.60 4.84
N CYS A 24 41.07 3.37 5.40
CA CYS A 24 42.41 3.62 4.87
C CYS A 24 43.25 2.33 4.75
N LEU A 25 43.24 1.48 5.79
CA LEU A 25 43.94 0.19 5.78
C LEU A 25 43.30 -0.77 4.77
N ASP A 26 41.97 -0.87 4.76
CA ASP A 26 41.20 -1.73 3.86
C ASP A 26 41.45 -1.36 2.40
N THR A 27 41.23 -0.11 2.01
CA THR A 27 41.37 0.32 0.61
C THR A 27 42.82 0.29 0.12
N SER A 28 43.81 0.51 0.99
CA SER A 28 45.24 0.31 0.66
C SER A 28 45.60 -1.16 0.48
N THR A 29 45.02 -2.05 1.30
CA THR A 29 45.19 -3.50 1.19
C THR A 29 44.54 -4.05 -0.07
N ILE A 30 43.31 -3.60 -0.38
CA ILE A 30 42.56 -3.95 -1.59
C ILE A 30 43.29 -3.50 -2.85
N LEU A 31 43.80 -2.26 -2.89
CA LEU A 31 44.64 -1.77 -3.99
C LEU A 31 45.81 -2.72 -4.25
N LYS A 32 46.58 -3.05 -3.20
CA LYS A 32 47.76 -3.91 -3.33
C LYS A 32 47.40 -5.35 -3.72
N TRP A 33 46.30 -5.87 -3.19
CA TRP A 33 45.78 -7.20 -3.53
C TRP A 33 45.33 -7.30 -4.99
N LEU A 34 44.57 -6.31 -5.51
CA LEU A 34 44.15 -6.25 -6.91
C LEU A 34 45.35 -6.23 -7.88
N ILE A 35 46.41 -5.50 -7.53
CA ILE A 35 47.65 -5.45 -8.32
C ILE A 35 48.35 -6.82 -8.34
N LEU A 36 48.44 -7.50 -7.18
CA LEU A 36 49.00 -8.86 -7.10
C LEU A 36 48.16 -9.90 -7.87
N GLU A 37 46.84 -9.73 -7.88
CA GLU A 37 45.93 -10.52 -8.72
C GLU A 37 46.06 -10.22 -10.22
N GLY A 38 46.86 -9.22 -10.63
CA GLY A 38 47.14 -8.91 -12.03
C GLY A 38 46.19 -7.91 -12.69
N TYR A 39 45.42 -7.15 -11.90
CA TYR A 39 44.61 -6.05 -12.41
C TYR A 39 45.42 -4.75 -12.55
N THR A 40 45.02 -3.92 -13.52
CA THR A 40 45.51 -2.53 -13.61
C THR A 40 44.53 -1.64 -12.85
N VAL A 41 44.98 -0.98 -11.77
CA VAL A 41 44.08 -0.25 -10.86
C VAL A 41 44.21 1.26 -11.03
N VAL A 42 43.08 1.92 -11.27
CA VAL A 42 42.88 3.37 -11.14
C VAL A 42 42.19 3.61 -9.79
N CYS A 43 42.78 4.45 -8.94
CA CYS A 43 42.18 4.84 -7.67
C CYS A 43 41.34 6.11 -7.85
N PHE A 44 40.16 6.12 -7.25
CA PHE A 44 39.24 7.25 -7.22
C PHE A 44 38.94 7.63 -5.76
N LEU A 45 39.02 8.93 -5.44
CA LEU A 45 38.58 9.50 -4.19
C LEU A 45 37.73 10.75 -4.47
N ALA A 46 36.53 10.79 -3.92
CA ALA A 46 35.73 12.00 -3.88
C ALA A 46 36.12 12.85 -2.66
N ASN A 47 36.45 14.13 -2.88
CA ASN A 47 36.36 15.13 -1.83
C ASN A 47 34.88 15.50 -1.66
N VAL A 48 34.27 15.04 -0.57
CA VAL A 48 32.91 15.41 -0.13
C VAL A 48 32.97 16.23 1.16
N GLY A 49 34.09 16.95 1.39
CA GLY A 49 34.31 17.84 2.54
C GLY A 49 34.90 17.16 3.79
N GLN A 50 35.62 16.06 3.61
CA GLN A 50 36.49 15.47 4.63
C GLN A 50 37.93 16.03 4.55
N GLU A 51 38.66 16.02 5.67
CA GLU A 51 40.04 16.55 5.73
C GLU A 51 41.12 15.48 5.47
N GLU A 52 41.91 15.68 4.40
CA GLU A 52 43.01 14.80 3.95
C GLU A 52 44.21 15.63 3.43
N ASP A 53 45.42 15.08 3.51
CA ASP A 53 46.57 15.55 2.72
C ASP A 53 46.51 14.91 1.32
N TRP A 54 45.76 15.55 0.42
CA TRP A 54 45.52 15.06 -0.95
C TRP A 54 46.80 14.69 -1.71
N ALA A 55 47.91 15.40 -1.47
CA ALA A 55 49.20 15.13 -2.11
C ALA A 55 49.89 13.87 -1.52
N ALA A 56 49.80 13.67 -0.20
CA ALA A 56 50.23 12.42 0.42
C ALA A 56 49.35 11.23 0.00
N VAL A 57 48.03 11.43 -0.19
CA VAL A 57 47.11 10.40 -0.69
C VAL A 57 47.49 9.93 -2.09
N GLU A 58 47.67 10.85 -3.05
CA GLU A 58 48.10 10.52 -4.40
C GLU A 58 49.47 9.80 -4.39
N LYS A 59 50.45 10.37 -3.68
CA LYS A 59 51.79 9.79 -3.56
C LYS A 59 51.75 8.37 -2.97
N LYS A 60 50.88 8.11 -1.99
CA LYS A 60 50.67 6.78 -1.39
C LYS A 60 50.05 5.80 -2.39
N ALA A 61 48.97 6.18 -3.08
CA ALA A 61 48.31 5.32 -4.06
C ALA A 61 49.26 4.92 -5.21
N LEU A 62 50.01 5.88 -5.75
CA LEU A 62 51.02 5.64 -6.79
C LEU A 62 52.16 4.75 -6.27
N ALA A 63 52.68 4.99 -5.06
CA ALA A 63 53.74 4.17 -4.46
C ALA A 63 53.31 2.71 -4.18
N LEU A 64 52.02 2.47 -3.92
CA LEU A 64 51.48 1.11 -3.79
C LEU A 64 51.38 0.38 -5.14
N GLY A 65 51.32 1.12 -6.25
CA GLY A 65 51.30 0.62 -7.62
C GLY A 65 50.01 0.92 -8.40
N ALA A 66 49.20 1.89 -7.98
CA ALA A 66 48.11 2.40 -8.80
C ALA A 66 48.66 3.01 -10.10
N GLU A 67 47.96 2.81 -11.22
CA GLU A 67 48.28 3.47 -12.49
C GLU A 67 48.05 4.98 -12.42
N ARG A 68 47.05 5.39 -11.63
CA ARG A 68 46.58 6.77 -11.48
C ARG A 68 45.81 6.93 -10.17
N MET A 69 45.97 8.08 -9.54
CA MET A 69 45.01 8.61 -8.57
C MET A 69 44.10 9.62 -9.28
N VAL A 70 42.81 9.60 -8.98
CA VAL A 70 41.83 10.58 -9.45
C VAL A 70 41.12 11.14 -8.22
N ILE A 71 41.14 12.46 -8.06
CA ILE A 71 40.48 13.18 -6.97
C ILE A 71 39.51 14.17 -7.59
N GLU A 72 38.21 14.02 -7.33
CA GLU A 72 37.17 14.96 -7.75
C GLU A 72 36.64 15.73 -6.54
N ASP A 73 36.51 17.06 -6.64
CA ASP A 73 35.79 17.87 -5.64
C ASP A 73 34.29 17.85 -5.95
N LEU A 74 33.54 17.19 -5.06
CA LEU A 74 32.11 16.98 -5.16
C LEU A 74 31.36 17.69 -4.03
N GLN A 75 32.00 18.57 -3.23
CA GLN A 75 31.34 19.30 -2.13
C GLN A 75 30.07 20.03 -2.61
N ARG A 76 30.14 20.68 -3.78
CA ARG A 76 28.98 21.39 -4.35
C ARG A 76 27.90 20.44 -4.87
N GLU A 77 28.29 19.41 -5.64
CA GLU A 77 27.39 18.37 -6.14
C GLU A 77 26.64 17.69 -4.97
N PHE A 78 27.33 17.46 -3.85
CA PHE A 78 26.79 16.92 -2.61
C PHE A 78 25.82 17.88 -1.90
N VAL A 79 26.21 19.15 -1.69
CA VAL A 79 25.36 20.13 -0.98
C VAL A 79 24.09 20.45 -1.78
N GLU A 80 24.24 20.79 -3.07
CA GLU A 80 23.15 21.34 -3.88
C GLU A 80 22.15 20.27 -4.34
N GLU A 81 22.59 19.05 -4.69
CA GLU A 81 21.67 17.98 -5.12
C GLU A 81 21.14 17.12 -3.96
N LEU A 82 21.94 16.83 -2.93
CA LEU A 82 21.59 15.84 -1.90
C LEU A 82 21.22 16.50 -0.56
N VAL A 83 22.07 17.37 -0.01
CA VAL A 83 21.85 17.95 1.33
C VAL A 83 20.68 18.93 1.33
N PHE A 84 20.58 19.80 0.32
CA PHE A 84 19.47 20.72 0.19
C PHE A 84 18.14 20.00 -0.08
N ARG A 85 18.14 18.90 -0.84
CA ARG A 85 16.98 18.00 -0.98
C ARG A 85 16.56 17.37 0.35
N ALA A 86 17.51 16.93 1.17
CA ALA A 86 17.28 16.36 2.49
C ALA A 86 16.70 17.36 3.49
N ILE A 87 17.14 18.63 3.42
CA ILE A 87 16.51 19.74 4.17
C ILE A 87 15.07 19.91 3.69
N GLN A 88 14.84 20.01 2.39
CA GLN A 88 13.52 20.24 1.78
C GLN A 88 12.45 19.16 2.08
N CYS A 89 12.84 17.91 2.38
CA CYS A 89 11.91 16.90 2.89
C CYS A 89 12.03 16.63 4.39
N ASN A 90 12.87 17.38 5.11
CA ASN A 90 13.24 17.13 6.50
C ASN A 90 13.65 15.68 6.77
N ALA A 91 14.44 15.10 5.87
CA ALA A 91 14.83 13.69 5.89
C ALA A 91 15.38 13.27 7.26
N ILE A 92 14.95 12.10 7.73
CA ILE A 92 15.34 11.51 9.01
C ILE A 92 15.05 10.01 8.98
N TYR A 93 15.97 9.21 9.52
CA TYR A 93 15.80 7.77 9.66
C TYR A 93 15.61 7.40 11.14
N GLU A 94 14.61 6.58 11.42
CA GLU A 94 14.21 6.12 12.77
C GLU A 94 14.14 7.28 13.80
N ASP A 95 13.51 8.38 13.38
CA ASP A 95 13.31 9.64 14.13
C ASP A 95 14.58 10.30 14.70
N ARG A 96 15.78 9.86 14.27
CA ARG A 96 17.06 10.25 14.88
C ARG A 96 18.17 10.56 13.90
N TYR A 97 18.40 9.72 12.89
CA TYR A 97 19.59 9.81 12.03
C TYR A 97 19.37 10.72 10.81
N LEU A 98 20.22 11.73 10.65
CA LEU A 98 20.17 12.71 9.55
C LEU A 98 20.94 12.28 8.28
N LEU A 99 21.14 10.97 8.09
CA LEU A 99 21.51 10.35 6.82
C LEU A 99 22.86 10.76 6.19
N GLY A 100 23.78 11.45 6.88
CA GLY A 100 25.00 12.03 6.27
C GLY A 100 25.82 11.08 5.37
N THR A 101 26.16 9.88 5.86
CA THR A 101 26.83 8.84 5.05
C THR A 101 25.96 8.37 3.88
N SER A 102 24.66 8.22 4.12
CA SER A 102 23.68 7.75 3.12
C SER A 102 23.51 8.75 1.98
N LEU A 103 23.53 10.05 2.30
CA LEU A 103 23.49 11.17 1.35
C LEU A 103 24.77 11.27 0.51
N ALA A 104 25.93 10.96 1.09
CA ALA A 104 27.22 11.06 0.37
C ALA A 104 27.39 9.95 -0.70
N ARG A 105 26.98 8.70 -0.42
CA ARG A 105 27.31 7.56 -1.30
C ARG A 105 26.76 7.66 -2.74
N PRO A 106 25.55 8.20 -3.02
CA PRO A 106 25.08 8.39 -4.39
C PRO A 106 26.01 9.23 -5.26
N VAL A 107 26.48 10.36 -4.74
CA VAL A 107 27.39 11.29 -5.45
C VAL A 107 28.74 10.62 -5.71
N ILE A 108 29.32 9.98 -4.69
CA ILE A 108 30.59 9.26 -4.81
C ILE A 108 30.48 8.12 -5.85
N ALA A 109 29.39 7.34 -5.81
CA ALA A 109 29.19 6.22 -6.73
C ALA A 109 28.96 6.68 -8.19
N ARG A 110 28.18 7.74 -8.40
CA ARG A 110 27.96 8.37 -9.71
C ARG A 110 29.29 8.86 -10.30
N ALA A 111 30.08 9.59 -9.52
CA ALA A 111 31.40 10.07 -9.94
C ALA A 111 32.38 8.93 -10.23
N GLN A 112 32.43 7.88 -9.40
CA GLN A 112 33.27 6.71 -9.67
C GLN A 112 32.94 6.03 -11.01
N VAL A 113 31.66 5.99 -11.40
CA VAL A 113 31.24 5.49 -12.72
C VAL A 113 31.70 6.41 -13.85
N ARG A 114 31.62 7.75 -13.70
CA ARG A 114 32.20 8.72 -14.67
C ARG A 114 33.70 8.46 -14.88
N VAL A 115 34.45 8.37 -13.80
CA VAL A 115 35.90 8.14 -13.80
C VAL A 115 36.25 6.78 -14.40
N ALA A 116 35.48 5.73 -14.08
CA ALA A 116 35.69 4.40 -14.64
C ALA A 116 35.45 4.36 -16.16
N GLN A 117 34.46 5.09 -16.66
CA GLN A 117 34.24 5.25 -18.11
C GLN A 117 35.38 6.05 -18.75
N GLN A 118 35.78 7.18 -18.16
CA GLN A 118 36.88 8.04 -18.65
C GLN A 118 38.20 7.29 -18.80
N TYR A 119 38.54 6.42 -17.84
CA TYR A 119 39.78 5.64 -17.84
C TYR A 119 39.63 4.21 -18.35
N ASN A 120 38.52 3.90 -19.05
CA ASN A 120 38.25 2.61 -19.69
C ASN A 120 38.44 1.41 -18.74
N CYS A 121 37.79 1.46 -17.57
CA CYS A 121 37.82 0.38 -16.59
C CYS A 121 36.70 -0.64 -16.84
N ASP A 122 37.05 -1.93 -16.94
CA ASP A 122 36.11 -3.05 -17.08
C ASP A 122 35.34 -3.33 -15.77
N TYR A 123 35.91 -2.92 -14.64
CA TYR A 123 35.43 -3.21 -13.29
C TYR A 123 35.35 -1.96 -12.39
N LEU A 124 34.38 -1.95 -11.49
CA LEU A 124 34.31 -1.09 -10.30
C LEU A 124 34.72 -1.89 -9.06
N SER A 125 35.33 -1.24 -8.07
CA SER A 125 35.64 -1.85 -6.78
C SER A 125 35.51 -0.87 -5.62
N HIS A 126 35.27 -1.38 -4.42
CA HIS A 126 35.03 -0.58 -3.21
C HIS A 126 35.43 -1.36 -1.95
N GLY A 127 35.83 -0.63 -0.90
CA GLY A 127 36.27 -1.20 0.38
C GLY A 127 35.15 -1.51 1.39
N CYS A 128 33.88 -1.54 0.98
CA CYS A 128 32.80 -1.80 1.94
C CYS A 128 32.83 -3.26 2.42
N THR A 129 32.64 -3.47 3.73
CA THR A 129 32.49 -4.80 4.31
C THR A 129 31.23 -5.50 3.77
N GLY A 130 31.10 -6.81 4.01
CA GLY A 130 29.91 -7.59 3.62
C GLY A 130 28.56 -7.10 4.18
N LYS A 131 28.56 -6.09 5.07
CA LYS A 131 27.35 -5.45 5.62
C LYS A 131 26.90 -4.18 4.87
N GLY A 132 27.61 -3.75 3.82
CA GLY A 132 27.30 -2.53 3.05
C GLY A 132 26.67 -2.80 1.67
N VAL A 133 25.68 -1.98 1.28
CA VAL A 133 24.87 -2.20 0.05
C VAL A 133 24.87 -1.00 -0.93
N ARG A 134 24.92 0.24 -0.42
CA ARG A 134 24.57 1.47 -1.17
C ARG A 134 25.32 1.68 -2.49
N PHE A 135 26.63 1.39 -2.53
CA PHE A 135 27.47 1.60 -3.72
C PHE A 135 27.02 0.77 -4.92
N GLU A 136 26.62 -0.49 -4.71
CA GLU A 136 26.42 -1.43 -5.82
C GLU A 136 25.06 -1.28 -6.49
N LEU A 137 24.03 -0.89 -5.72
CA LEU A 137 22.76 -0.43 -6.27
C LEU A 137 22.96 0.81 -7.16
N ALA A 138 23.74 1.78 -6.68
CA ALA A 138 24.11 2.96 -7.45
C ALA A 138 24.92 2.62 -8.71
N PHE A 139 25.92 1.73 -8.62
CA PHE A 139 26.68 1.27 -9.79
C PHE A 139 25.77 0.59 -10.83
N LYS A 140 24.84 -0.27 -10.39
CA LYS A 140 23.94 -1.00 -11.29
C LYS A 140 22.86 -0.13 -11.93
N ALA A 141 22.44 0.95 -11.27
CA ALA A 141 21.59 1.95 -11.90
C ALA A 141 22.38 2.86 -12.86
N CYS A 142 23.55 3.37 -12.45
CA CYS A 142 24.34 4.31 -13.26
C CYS A 142 24.98 3.65 -14.50
N ASN A 143 25.44 2.39 -14.40
CA ASN A 143 25.97 1.64 -15.54
C ASN A 143 25.87 0.11 -15.31
N PRO A 144 24.73 -0.54 -15.64
CA PRO A 144 24.49 -1.96 -15.33
C PRO A 144 25.49 -2.93 -15.97
N SER A 145 26.14 -2.53 -17.07
CA SER A 145 27.11 -3.36 -17.81
C SER A 145 28.43 -3.56 -17.05
N MET A 146 28.77 -2.67 -16.12
CA MET A 146 30.03 -2.76 -15.38
C MET A 146 30.01 -3.91 -14.38
N LYS A 147 31.13 -4.64 -14.32
CA LYS A 147 31.35 -5.69 -13.33
C LYS A 147 31.79 -5.05 -12.02
N VAL A 148 31.44 -5.66 -10.88
CA VAL A 148 31.88 -5.20 -9.56
C VAL A 148 32.81 -6.25 -8.96
N ILE A 149 33.91 -5.80 -8.36
CA ILE A 149 34.80 -6.58 -7.50
C ILE A 149 34.63 -6.04 -6.08
N ALA A 150 33.97 -6.80 -5.20
CA ALA A 150 33.74 -6.44 -3.81
C ALA A 150 34.52 -7.40 -2.90
N PRO A 151 35.79 -7.10 -2.54
CA PRO A 151 36.71 -8.08 -1.97
C PRO A 151 36.22 -8.68 -0.64
N TRP A 152 35.57 -7.89 0.21
CA TRP A 152 34.96 -8.36 1.46
C TRP A 152 33.77 -9.34 1.30
N ARG A 153 33.45 -9.76 0.07
CA ARG A 153 32.51 -10.86 -0.22
C ARG A 153 33.07 -11.88 -1.23
N LEU A 154 34.36 -11.82 -1.56
CA LEU A 154 35.06 -12.83 -2.35
C LEU A 154 35.69 -13.89 -1.43
N PRO A 155 35.39 -15.19 -1.59
CA PRO A 155 35.92 -16.27 -0.75
C PRO A 155 37.45 -16.22 -0.57
N GLU A 156 38.18 -15.98 -1.64
CA GLU A 156 39.65 -15.92 -1.68
C GLU A 156 40.25 -14.75 -0.88
N PHE A 157 39.50 -13.66 -0.72
CA PHE A 157 39.91 -12.49 0.06
C PHE A 157 39.53 -12.68 1.53
N ILE A 158 38.28 -13.05 1.83
CA ILE A 158 37.82 -13.24 3.22
C ILE A 158 38.50 -14.43 3.91
N GLN A 159 38.88 -15.49 3.17
CA GLN A 159 39.68 -16.58 3.73
C GLN A 159 41.09 -16.12 4.13
N LYS A 160 41.68 -15.20 3.36
CA LYS A 160 43.01 -14.62 3.61
C LYS A 160 43.01 -13.54 4.70
N PHE A 161 41.89 -12.86 4.90
CA PHE A 161 41.75 -11.75 5.83
C PHE A 161 40.55 -11.97 6.76
N GLN A 162 40.77 -12.64 7.89
CA GLN A 162 39.74 -12.86 8.91
C GLN A 162 39.48 -11.60 9.75
N GLY A 163 40.43 -10.65 9.78
CA GLY A 163 40.23 -9.34 10.38
C GLY A 163 41.44 -8.42 10.31
N ARG A 164 41.40 -7.34 11.10
CA ARG A 164 42.39 -6.25 11.11
C ARG A 164 43.84 -6.72 11.32
N ALA A 165 44.05 -7.81 12.06
CA ALA A 165 45.39 -8.38 12.28
C ALA A 165 46.04 -8.90 10.98
N ASP A 166 45.27 -9.57 10.12
CA ASP A 166 45.77 -10.11 8.85
C ASP A 166 46.04 -9.00 7.83
N LEU A 167 45.20 -7.96 7.81
CA LEU A 167 45.41 -6.75 7.01
C LEU A 167 46.72 -6.06 7.41
N LEU A 168 46.97 -5.89 8.71
CA LEU A 168 48.22 -5.29 9.22
C LEU A 168 49.45 -6.14 8.90
N LYS A 169 49.33 -7.47 9.00
CA LYS A 169 50.40 -8.40 8.61
C LYS A 169 50.72 -8.30 7.12
N PHE A 170 49.72 -8.38 6.26
CA PHE A 170 49.89 -8.26 4.81
C PHE A 170 50.39 -6.86 4.41
N ALA A 171 49.97 -5.81 5.11
CA ALA A 171 50.48 -4.46 4.94
C ALA A 171 51.99 -4.39 5.23
N ALA A 172 52.46 -4.99 6.33
CA ALA A 172 53.89 -5.10 6.62
C ALA A 172 54.65 -5.92 5.57
N GLU A 173 54.13 -7.09 5.17
CA GLU A 173 54.72 -7.95 4.13
C GLU A 173 54.84 -7.26 2.76
N ASN A 174 53.94 -6.31 2.45
CA ASN A 174 53.87 -5.62 1.16
C ASN A 174 54.34 -4.15 1.22
N ASN A 175 54.95 -3.72 2.33
CA ASN A 175 55.43 -2.35 2.57
C ASN A 175 54.33 -1.27 2.38
N ILE A 176 53.09 -1.59 2.76
CA ILE A 176 51.96 -0.65 2.71
C ILE A 176 52.10 0.33 3.89
N PRO A 177 52.17 1.66 3.68
CA PRO A 177 52.22 2.61 4.78
C PRO A 177 50.89 2.66 5.55
N VAL A 178 50.92 2.33 6.83
CA VAL A 178 49.74 2.33 7.72
C VAL A 178 49.90 3.38 8.81
N SER A 179 48.90 4.27 8.95
CA SER A 179 48.80 5.30 10.00
C SER A 179 48.17 4.79 11.31
N SER A 180 47.99 3.47 11.46
CA SER A 180 47.21 2.87 12.54
C SER A 180 47.98 2.85 13.87
N SER A 181 47.77 3.85 14.73
CA SER A 181 48.08 3.73 16.16
C SER A 181 47.00 2.89 16.89
N PRO A 182 47.30 2.28 18.05
CA PRO A 182 46.30 1.58 18.87
C PRO A 182 45.28 2.50 19.58
N LYS A 183 45.34 3.83 19.39
CA LYS A 183 44.61 4.80 20.24
C LYS A 183 43.14 5.02 19.88
N ALA A 184 42.68 4.61 18.70
CA ALA A 184 41.28 4.75 18.28
C ALA A 184 40.67 3.35 18.03
N PRO A 185 39.81 2.85 18.94
CA PRO A 185 39.20 1.53 18.80
C PRO A 185 37.96 1.48 17.89
N TRP A 186 37.37 2.63 17.54
CA TRP A 186 36.21 2.74 16.64
C TRP A 186 36.58 2.96 15.16
N SER A 187 35.60 2.79 14.29
CA SER A 187 35.60 3.18 12.88
C SER A 187 35.04 4.60 12.70
N MET A 188 35.42 5.28 11.63
CA MET A 188 34.96 6.63 11.28
C MET A 188 34.65 6.74 9.78
N ASP A 189 33.61 7.51 9.45
CA ASP A 189 33.29 7.95 8.09
C ASP A 189 32.87 9.43 8.14
N ASP A 190 33.73 10.30 7.61
CA ASP A 190 33.63 11.76 7.69
C ASP A 190 33.28 12.35 6.30
N ASN A 191 32.50 13.43 6.30
CA ASN A 191 32.16 14.22 5.12
C ASN A 191 31.62 15.59 5.56
N LEU A 192 31.27 16.47 4.61
CA LEU A 192 30.80 17.82 4.91
C LEU A 192 29.58 17.86 5.86
N VAL A 193 28.69 16.86 5.84
CA VAL A 193 27.45 16.84 6.65
C VAL A 193 27.67 16.34 8.07
N HIS A 194 28.45 15.26 8.24
CA HIS A 194 28.65 14.62 9.54
C HIS A 194 30.00 13.91 9.66
N CYS A 195 30.30 13.41 10.86
CA CYS A 195 31.06 12.16 11.01
C CYS A 195 30.14 11.12 11.66
N SER A 196 30.34 9.84 11.30
CA SER A 196 29.72 8.70 11.97
C SER A 196 30.77 7.79 12.58
N TYR A 197 30.50 7.29 13.80
CA TYR A 197 31.37 6.47 14.61
C TYR A 197 30.67 5.14 14.95
N GLU A 198 31.32 4.02 14.64
CA GLU A 198 30.79 2.67 14.90
C GLU A 198 31.91 1.68 15.27
N ALA A 199 31.53 0.48 15.69
CA ALA A 199 32.42 -0.64 16.04
C ALA A 199 33.31 -0.43 17.29
N GLY A 200 33.98 -1.51 17.72
CA GLY A 200 34.87 -1.49 18.89
C GLY A 200 34.13 -1.25 20.20
N VAL A 201 34.57 -0.26 20.99
CA VAL A 201 33.94 0.08 22.29
C VAL A 201 32.48 0.52 22.20
N LEU A 202 32.00 0.85 21.00
CA LEU A 202 30.62 1.26 20.74
C LEU A 202 29.69 0.06 20.42
N GLU A 203 30.22 -1.16 20.30
CA GLU A 203 29.41 -2.37 20.04
C GLU A 203 28.60 -2.80 21.27
N ASP A 204 29.09 -2.48 22.46
CA ASP A 204 28.31 -2.49 23.69
C ASP A 204 27.42 -1.23 23.74
N PRO A 205 26.08 -1.34 23.78
CA PRO A 205 25.19 -0.20 23.82
C PRO A 205 25.14 0.54 25.17
N ASP A 206 25.61 -0.07 26.26
CA ASP A 206 25.66 0.57 27.60
C ASP A 206 26.94 1.41 27.79
N HIS A 207 27.95 1.21 26.94
CA HIS A 207 29.20 1.96 27.00
C HIS A 207 28.99 3.43 26.60
N THR A 208 29.21 4.37 27.52
CA THR A 208 29.06 5.82 27.22
C THR A 208 30.09 6.27 26.17
N PRO A 209 29.71 7.02 25.10
CA PRO A 209 30.66 7.49 24.10
C PRO A 209 31.75 8.40 24.72
N PRO A 210 33.05 8.11 24.55
CA PRO A 210 34.11 8.89 25.18
C PRO A 210 34.22 10.30 24.57
N LYS A 211 34.76 11.26 25.33
CA LYS A 211 34.71 12.69 24.97
C LYS A 211 35.47 12.99 23.66
N GLU A 212 36.58 12.29 23.45
CA GLU A 212 37.46 12.38 22.29
C GLU A 212 36.95 11.65 21.03
N LEU A 213 35.79 11.00 21.10
CA LEU A 213 35.11 10.45 19.91
C LEU A 213 34.60 11.57 18.99
N TRP A 214 34.00 12.61 19.57
CA TRP A 214 33.29 13.66 18.84
C TRP A 214 34.26 14.67 18.22
N THR A 215 34.41 14.65 16.89
CA THR A 215 35.41 15.48 16.17
C THR A 215 34.82 16.68 15.46
N ARG A 216 33.50 16.72 15.19
CA ARG A 216 32.82 17.86 14.55
C ARG A 216 31.99 18.70 15.53
N THR A 217 32.03 18.40 16.83
CA THR A 217 31.33 19.16 17.89
C THR A 217 32.16 19.28 19.15
N VAL A 218 32.34 20.51 19.66
CA VAL A 218 32.82 20.70 21.05
C VAL A 218 31.81 20.08 22.02
N ASP A 219 32.23 19.77 23.23
CA ASP A 219 31.29 19.23 24.21
C ASP A 219 30.26 20.28 24.64
N PRO A 220 28.95 19.96 24.74
CA PRO A 220 27.94 20.89 25.26
C PRO A 220 28.29 21.50 26.64
N THR A 221 29.07 20.79 27.46
CA THR A 221 29.59 21.33 28.72
C THR A 221 30.69 22.38 28.52
N ASP A 222 31.62 22.15 27.59
CA ASP A 222 32.72 23.05 27.23
C ASP A 222 32.27 24.24 26.34
N ALA A 223 31.15 24.10 25.63
CA ALA A 223 30.62 25.09 24.68
C ALA A 223 30.41 26.47 25.34
N PRO A 224 30.52 27.59 24.59
CA PRO A 224 30.43 28.94 25.14
C PRO A 224 29.18 29.18 25.99
N ASP A 225 29.36 29.80 27.16
CA ASP A 225 28.28 30.15 28.10
C ASP A 225 27.52 31.42 27.68
N LYS A 226 27.20 31.51 26.38
CA LYS A 226 26.50 32.64 25.75
C LYS A 226 25.78 32.17 24.48
N PRO A 227 24.47 32.41 24.34
CA PRO A 227 23.75 32.11 23.10
C PRO A 227 24.32 32.86 21.89
N TYR A 228 24.47 32.16 20.76
CA TYR A 228 24.89 32.73 19.49
C TYR A 228 23.70 32.83 18.53
N ASN A 229 23.34 34.07 18.15
CA ASN A 229 22.17 34.39 17.34
C ASN A 229 22.55 34.66 15.89
N PHE A 230 21.78 34.12 14.95
CA PHE A 230 21.99 34.23 13.50
C PHE A 230 20.64 34.10 12.76
N THR A 231 20.63 34.31 11.44
CA THR A 231 19.42 34.18 10.61
C THR A 231 19.72 33.32 9.38
N ILE A 232 18.82 32.40 9.04
CA ILE A 232 18.86 31.62 7.80
C ILE A 232 17.73 32.12 6.89
N HIS A 233 18.07 32.44 5.64
CA HIS A 233 17.12 32.76 4.58
C HIS A 233 16.98 31.57 3.64
N PHE A 234 15.75 31.30 3.21
CA PHE A 234 15.40 30.23 2.29
C PHE A 234 14.72 30.78 1.03
N GLU A 235 15.00 30.16 -0.11
CA GLU A 235 14.16 30.25 -1.31
C GLU A 235 13.76 28.84 -1.73
N LYS A 236 12.45 28.58 -1.89
CA LYS A 236 11.90 27.28 -2.27
C LYS A 236 12.43 26.11 -1.41
N GLY A 237 12.56 26.31 -0.10
CA GLY A 237 13.09 25.36 0.88
C GLY A 237 14.61 25.18 0.87
N ILE A 238 15.32 25.85 -0.03
CA ILE A 238 16.79 25.79 -0.13
C ILE A 238 17.39 26.93 0.71
N PRO A 239 18.36 26.68 1.61
CA PRO A 239 19.12 27.75 2.27
C PRO A 239 19.91 28.57 1.24
N VAL A 240 19.61 29.87 1.12
CA VAL A 240 20.26 30.78 0.16
C VAL A 240 21.13 31.86 0.82
N LYS A 241 20.94 32.12 2.12
CA LYS A 241 21.81 33.01 2.88
C LYS A 241 21.83 32.66 4.37
N VAL A 242 22.98 32.78 5.01
CA VAL A 242 23.11 32.82 6.48
C VAL A 242 23.76 34.14 6.88
N VAL A 243 23.15 34.84 7.85
CA VAL A 243 23.61 36.12 8.39
C VAL A 243 23.92 35.95 9.87
N THR A 244 25.11 36.37 10.30
CA THR A 244 25.57 36.32 11.69
C THR A 244 26.04 37.72 12.16
N PRO A 245 26.43 37.91 13.43
CA PRO A 245 27.03 39.16 13.89
C PRO A 245 28.38 39.48 13.22
N ASP A 246 29.02 38.48 12.60
CA ASP A 246 30.38 38.53 12.08
C ASP A 246 30.43 38.67 10.55
N GLY A 247 29.31 38.46 9.85
CA GLY A 247 29.20 38.57 8.38
C GLY A 247 27.98 37.85 7.80
N GLU A 248 27.98 37.63 6.48
CA GLU A 248 27.01 36.77 5.80
C GLU A 248 27.66 35.85 4.76
N ALA A 249 27.02 34.70 4.50
CA ALA A 249 27.44 33.72 3.50
C ALA A 249 26.26 33.34 2.60
N THR A 250 26.48 33.36 1.28
CA THR A 250 25.47 33.09 0.23
C THR A 250 25.86 31.98 -0.74
N ASP A 251 27.14 31.59 -0.79
CA ASP A 251 27.55 30.39 -1.54
C ASP A 251 27.08 29.13 -0.80
N SER A 252 26.51 28.15 -1.51
CA SER A 252 25.92 26.94 -0.92
C SER A 252 26.88 26.17 0.00
N VAL A 253 28.13 26.01 -0.42
CA VAL A 253 29.15 25.23 0.32
C VAL A 253 29.66 26.02 1.52
N GLU A 254 30.01 27.30 1.33
CA GLU A 254 30.52 28.13 2.44
C GLU A 254 29.41 28.49 3.46
N LEU A 255 28.16 28.65 3.03
CA LEU A 255 26.99 28.76 3.89
C LEU A 255 26.83 27.51 4.76
N PHE A 256 26.93 26.32 4.18
CA PHE A 256 26.79 25.08 4.92
C PHE A 256 27.98 24.82 5.86
N LYS A 257 29.21 25.19 5.46
CA LYS A 257 30.39 25.24 6.35
C LYS A 257 30.19 26.21 7.52
N LEU A 258 29.58 27.39 7.29
CA LEU A 258 29.26 28.34 8.36
C LEU A 258 28.25 27.75 9.35
N LEU A 259 27.21 27.05 8.88
CA LEU A 259 26.27 26.34 9.77
C LEU A 259 26.96 25.20 10.53
N ASN A 260 27.87 24.45 9.90
CA ASN A 260 28.70 23.47 10.58
C ASN A 260 29.57 24.11 11.67
N LYS A 261 30.21 25.25 11.40
CA LYS A 261 31.01 25.97 12.40
C LYS A 261 30.17 26.45 13.58
N ILE A 262 29.02 27.05 13.32
CA ILE A 262 28.08 27.52 14.35
C ILE A 262 27.64 26.35 15.24
N GLY A 263 27.32 25.19 14.65
CA GLY A 263 26.97 23.98 15.39
C GLY A 263 28.16 23.36 16.13
N HIS A 264 29.33 23.28 15.50
CA HIS A 264 30.58 22.79 16.10
C HIS A 264 30.90 23.56 17.38
N ASP A 265 30.99 24.89 17.27
CA ASP A 265 31.41 25.79 18.35
C ASP A 265 30.43 25.76 19.54
N ASN A 266 29.18 25.35 19.31
CA ASN A 266 28.12 25.28 20.33
C ASN A 266 27.74 23.84 20.72
N GLY A 267 28.44 22.82 20.21
CA GLY A 267 28.23 21.40 20.51
C GLY A 267 26.94 20.77 19.96
N VAL A 268 26.30 21.41 18.96
CA VAL A 268 24.98 21.04 18.43
C VAL A 268 25.07 19.86 17.46
N GLY A 269 24.11 18.92 17.57
CA GLY A 269 23.90 17.88 16.55
C GLY A 269 24.57 16.53 16.82
N ARG A 270 25.00 16.26 18.07
CA ARG A 270 25.40 14.91 18.52
C ARG A 270 24.17 14.00 18.65
N VAL A 271 24.27 12.78 18.12
CA VAL A 271 23.25 11.72 18.19
C VAL A 271 23.94 10.39 18.49
N ASP A 272 23.38 9.62 19.42
CA ASP A 272 23.75 8.22 19.72
C ASP A 272 22.48 7.37 19.59
N ILE A 273 22.53 6.27 18.85
CA ILE A 273 21.38 5.41 18.53
C ILE A 273 21.76 3.95 18.30
N VAL A 274 20.77 3.07 18.44
CA VAL A 274 20.78 1.73 17.86
C VAL A 274 19.82 1.70 16.66
N GLU A 275 20.37 1.82 15.44
CA GLU A 275 19.63 1.77 14.18
C GLU A 275 19.44 0.34 13.64
N ASN A 276 18.42 0.12 12.81
CA ASN A 276 18.22 -1.09 12.04
C ASN A 276 18.91 -0.98 10.66
N ARG A 277 19.96 -1.78 10.42
CA ARG A 277 20.56 -1.87 9.06
C ARG A 277 19.63 -2.64 8.12
N PHE A 278 19.58 -2.20 6.85
CA PHE A 278 18.78 -2.80 5.77
C PHE A 278 18.96 -4.32 5.60
N ILE A 279 20.10 -4.87 6.03
CA ILE A 279 20.41 -6.32 6.04
C ILE A 279 19.77 -7.09 7.22
N GLY A 280 18.86 -6.49 7.99
CA GLY A 280 18.16 -7.12 9.11
C GLY A 280 18.97 -7.23 10.42
N LEU A 281 20.04 -6.45 10.57
CA LEU A 281 20.87 -6.40 11.78
C LEU A 281 20.77 -5.04 12.47
N LYS A 282 20.67 -5.03 13.80
CA LYS A 282 20.85 -3.80 14.58
C LYS A 282 22.32 -3.38 14.63
N SER A 283 22.56 -2.08 14.73
CA SER A 283 23.88 -1.47 14.87
C SER A 283 23.78 -0.27 15.79
N ARG A 284 24.69 -0.14 16.77
CA ARG A 284 24.91 1.16 17.40
C ARG A 284 25.71 2.07 16.46
N GLY A 285 25.41 3.35 16.51
CA GLY A 285 26.12 4.41 15.80
C GLY A 285 26.04 5.72 16.56
N CYS A 286 27.16 6.42 16.64
CA CYS A 286 27.24 7.81 17.08
C CYS A 286 27.47 8.71 15.87
N TYR A 287 26.89 9.91 15.86
CA TYR A 287 26.92 10.84 14.73
C TYR A 287 26.99 12.28 15.21
N ASP A 288 27.84 13.13 14.63
CA ASP A 288 27.80 14.58 14.85
C ASP A 288 27.50 15.33 13.55
N THR A 289 26.28 15.87 13.46
CA THR A 289 25.69 16.41 12.22
C THR A 289 25.33 17.91 12.35
N PRO A 290 26.27 18.80 12.70
CA PRO A 290 25.99 20.14 13.21
C PRO A 290 25.17 21.03 12.26
N GLY A 291 25.64 21.24 11.03
CA GLY A 291 25.01 22.18 10.09
C GLY A 291 23.63 21.71 9.62
N LEU A 292 23.46 20.41 9.36
CA LEU A 292 22.17 19.84 8.92
C LEU A 292 21.14 19.80 10.06
N THR A 293 21.55 19.57 11.31
CA THR A 293 20.65 19.68 12.48
C THR A 293 20.04 21.08 12.56
N ILE A 294 20.88 22.12 12.43
CA ILE A 294 20.45 23.52 12.45
C ILE A 294 19.57 23.86 11.24
N ALA A 295 19.99 23.48 10.02
CA ALA A 295 19.26 23.78 8.79
C ALA A 295 17.87 23.11 8.75
N ARG A 296 17.78 21.84 9.14
CA ARG A 296 16.52 21.08 9.21
C ARG A 296 15.55 21.67 10.24
N LEU A 297 16.04 22.13 11.39
CA LEU A 297 15.20 22.79 12.40
C LEU A 297 14.62 24.11 11.88
N ALA A 298 15.45 24.95 11.26
CA ALA A 298 14.99 26.21 10.67
C ALA A 298 14.01 25.98 9.50
N HIS A 299 14.22 24.92 8.70
CA HIS A 299 13.34 24.57 7.60
C HIS A 299 11.96 24.08 8.07
N LEU A 300 11.92 23.12 9.02
CA LEU A 300 10.69 22.65 9.69
C LEU A 300 9.82 23.78 10.26
N ASP A 301 10.47 24.85 10.71
CA ASP A 301 9.86 26.04 11.28
C ASP A 301 9.27 26.97 10.23
N LEU A 302 10.03 27.29 9.17
CA LEU A 302 9.54 28.13 8.06
C LEU A 302 8.30 27.50 7.40
N GLU A 303 8.31 26.18 7.21
CA GLU A 303 7.16 25.42 6.70
C GLU A 303 5.93 25.51 7.61
N GLY A 304 6.09 25.82 8.89
CA GLY A 304 4.99 26.08 9.82
C GLY A 304 4.30 27.42 9.59
N LEU A 305 4.98 28.36 8.93
CA LEU A 305 4.42 29.65 8.51
C LEU A 305 3.81 29.58 7.10
N VAL A 306 4.45 28.84 6.18
CA VAL A 306 4.23 29.05 4.72
C VAL A 306 3.63 27.88 3.94
N MET A 307 3.50 26.67 4.53
CA MET A 307 2.95 25.49 3.86
C MET A 307 1.54 25.14 4.39
N ASP A 308 0.65 24.69 3.51
CA ASP A 308 -0.66 24.16 3.92
C ASP A 308 -0.52 22.93 4.84
N SER A 309 -1.39 22.87 5.84
CA SER A 309 -1.50 21.79 6.82
C SER A 309 -1.67 20.38 6.22
N LYS A 310 -2.38 20.23 5.10
CA LYS A 310 -2.63 18.90 4.47
C LYS A 310 -1.47 18.50 3.59
N VAL A 311 -0.92 19.43 2.79
CA VAL A 311 0.32 19.23 2.04
C VAL A 311 1.46 18.87 2.98
N ARG A 312 1.63 19.60 4.09
CA ARG A 312 2.62 19.30 5.13
C ARG A 312 2.42 17.91 5.72
N LYS A 313 1.19 17.55 6.12
CA LYS A 313 0.89 16.21 6.65
C LYS A 313 1.26 15.10 5.67
N LEU A 314 0.90 15.23 4.38
CA LEU A 314 1.24 14.24 3.35
C LEU A 314 2.76 14.15 3.11
N ARG A 315 3.45 15.30 3.14
CA ARG A 315 4.92 15.33 3.04
C ARG A 315 5.53 14.62 4.25
N ASP A 316 5.18 15.02 5.47
CA ASP A 316 5.76 14.49 6.71
C ASP A 316 5.47 12.99 6.93
N GLN A 317 4.27 12.51 6.61
CA GLN A 317 3.87 11.11 6.88
C GLN A 317 4.21 10.10 5.79
N PHE A 318 4.49 10.53 4.56
CA PHE A 318 4.78 9.64 3.43
C PHE A 318 6.08 10.01 2.71
N VAL A 319 6.19 11.26 2.25
CA VAL A 319 7.33 11.66 1.41
C VAL A 319 8.65 11.73 2.20
N THR A 320 8.63 12.25 3.43
CA THR A 320 9.80 12.28 4.32
C THR A 320 10.27 10.87 4.66
N LEU A 321 9.33 9.98 5.02
CA LEU A 321 9.63 8.62 5.44
C LEU A 321 10.25 7.80 4.30
N GLU A 322 9.54 7.68 3.17
CA GLU A 322 10.00 6.82 2.08
C GLU A 322 11.23 7.35 1.35
N TRP A 323 11.41 8.68 1.25
CA TRP A 323 12.63 9.24 0.67
C TRP A 323 13.85 9.03 1.61
N SER A 324 13.62 9.05 2.93
CA SER A 324 14.64 8.69 3.93
C SER A 324 15.00 7.19 3.87
N HIS A 325 14.01 6.31 3.68
CA HIS A 325 14.22 4.88 3.41
C HIS A 325 15.02 4.65 2.12
N CYS A 326 14.68 5.36 1.03
CA CYS A 326 15.40 5.26 -0.24
C CYS A 326 16.90 5.56 -0.07
N LEU A 327 17.24 6.65 0.64
CA LEU A 327 18.62 6.98 0.98
C LEU A 327 19.28 5.93 1.87
N TYR A 328 18.64 5.56 2.98
CA TYR A 328 19.24 4.64 3.94
C TYR A 328 19.52 3.26 3.33
N ASN A 329 18.60 2.73 2.52
CA ASN A 329 18.73 1.43 1.87
C ASN A 329 19.64 1.45 0.62
N GLY A 330 19.93 2.63 0.07
CA GLY A 330 20.74 2.81 -1.14
C GLY A 330 19.96 2.85 -2.46
N MET A 331 18.63 2.90 -2.38
CA MET A 331 17.71 3.08 -3.51
C MET A 331 17.63 4.56 -3.93
N TYR A 332 18.76 5.28 -4.03
CA TYR A 332 18.73 6.66 -4.52
C TYR A 332 18.45 6.70 -6.04
N PHE A 333 18.99 5.77 -6.81
CA PHE A 333 18.83 5.73 -8.26
C PHE A 333 17.66 4.81 -8.68
N SER A 334 16.53 4.91 -7.98
CA SER A 334 15.32 4.12 -8.21
C SER A 334 14.12 4.99 -8.61
N PRO A 335 13.12 4.43 -9.32
CA PRO A 335 11.96 5.21 -9.81
C PRO A 335 11.05 5.70 -8.67
N GLU A 336 10.97 4.98 -7.54
CA GLU A 336 10.21 5.44 -6.38
C GLU A 336 10.83 6.69 -5.74
N ARG A 337 12.16 6.84 -5.72
CA ARG A 337 12.81 8.10 -5.30
C ARG A 337 12.47 9.24 -6.26
N GLU A 338 12.44 9.00 -7.57
CA GLU A 338 12.06 10.02 -8.57
C GLU A 338 10.61 10.48 -8.43
N PHE A 339 9.69 9.55 -8.16
CA PHE A 339 8.29 9.87 -7.88
C PHE A 339 8.14 10.73 -6.61
N LEU A 340 8.80 10.32 -5.52
CA LEU A 340 8.77 11.04 -4.25
C LEU A 340 9.40 12.44 -4.38
N GLU A 341 10.51 12.57 -5.09
CA GLU A 341 11.22 13.83 -5.26
C GLU A 341 10.39 14.90 -5.96
N ASN A 342 9.59 14.54 -6.97
CA ASN A 342 8.65 15.46 -7.60
C ASN A 342 7.61 16.01 -6.60
N SER A 343 7.20 15.20 -5.63
CA SER A 343 6.32 15.63 -4.53
C SER A 343 7.02 16.61 -3.58
N ILE A 344 8.33 16.42 -3.30
CA ILE A 344 9.11 17.40 -2.54
C ILE A 344 9.21 18.71 -3.34
N ILE A 345 9.61 18.67 -4.61
CA ILE A 345 9.71 19.84 -5.51
C ILE A 345 8.38 20.62 -5.55
N PHE A 346 7.24 19.93 -5.57
CA PHE A 346 5.92 20.57 -5.49
C PHE A 346 5.69 21.27 -4.13
N SER A 347 5.91 20.57 -3.02
CA SER A 347 5.65 21.10 -1.67
C SER A 347 6.43 22.39 -1.39
N GLN A 348 7.64 22.51 -1.93
CA GLN A 348 8.58 23.57 -1.60
C GLN A 348 8.37 24.89 -2.34
N ARG A 349 7.46 24.97 -3.32
CA ARG A 349 7.33 26.12 -4.24
C ARG A 349 7.22 27.48 -3.54
N ASN A 350 6.55 27.54 -2.39
CA ASN A 350 6.31 28.77 -1.63
C ASN A 350 7.14 28.84 -0.32
N VAL A 351 8.06 27.91 -0.09
CA VAL A 351 8.87 27.83 1.14
C VAL A 351 10.04 28.81 1.07
N SER A 352 9.73 30.10 1.01
CA SER A 352 10.71 31.19 0.93
C SER A 352 10.50 32.18 2.07
N GLY A 353 11.57 32.71 2.66
CA GLY A 353 11.50 33.58 3.83
C GLY A 353 12.76 33.53 4.68
N GLN A 354 12.63 33.85 5.97
CA GLN A 354 13.75 33.84 6.93
C GLN A 354 13.34 33.28 8.29
N VAL A 355 14.30 32.65 8.97
CA VAL A 355 14.16 32.16 10.34
C VAL A 355 15.36 32.63 11.17
N ARG A 356 15.07 33.34 12.26
CA ARG A 356 16.05 33.79 13.24
C ARG A 356 16.30 32.65 14.23
N MET A 357 17.55 32.28 14.41
CA MET A 357 18.01 31.13 15.20
C MET A 357 18.88 31.58 16.38
N SER A 358 18.93 30.75 17.41
CA SER A 358 19.89 30.80 18.52
C SER A 358 20.45 29.40 18.73
N VAL A 359 21.77 29.26 18.91
CA VAL A 359 22.39 28.04 19.44
C VAL A 359 23.02 28.29 20.80
N TYR A 360 22.99 27.27 21.66
CA TYR A 360 23.52 27.32 23.02
C TYR A 360 23.69 25.89 23.57
N LYS A 361 24.90 25.57 24.06
CA LYS A 361 25.23 24.33 24.80
C LYS A 361 24.50 23.07 24.34
N GLY A 362 24.74 22.66 23.09
CA GLY A 362 24.21 21.44 22.46
C GLY A 362 22.84 21.60 21.79
N ALA A 363 22.10 22.68 22.08
CA ALA A 363 20.76 22.92 21.56
C ALA A 363 20.71 24.03 20.50
N ALA A 364 19.71 23.94 19.63
CA ALA A 364 19.33 24.97 18.67
C ALA A 364 17.86 25.36 18.89
N TYR A 365 17.56 26.64 18.76
CA TYR A 365 16.26 27.24 19.06
C TYR A 365 15.85 28.23 17.97
N VAL A 366 14.55 28.34 17.73
CA VAL A 366 13.99 29.38 16.86
C VAL A 366 13.60 30.60 17.70
N LEU A 367 14.03 31.78 17.25
CA LEU A 367 13.68 33.08 17.85
C LEU A 367 12.54 33.81 17.10
N GLY A 368 12.10 33.27 15.96
CA GLY A 368 11.00 33.78 15.14
C GLY A 368 11.28 33.68 13.64
N ARG A 369 10.23 33.77 12.83
CA ARG A 369 10.25 33.57 11.37
C ARG A 369 9.38 34.60 10.64
N SER A 370 9.68 34.89 9.38
CA SER A 370 8.84 35.74 8.51
C SER A 370 8.96 35.35 7.04
N SER A 371 7.92 35.62 6.26
CA SER A 371 7.85 35.37 4.82
C SER A 371 6.88 36.35 4.17
N ASP A 372 7.28 36.94 3.04
CA ASP A 372 6.42 37.73 2.17
C ASP A 372 5.88 36.89 0.98
N ALA A 373 6.17 35.58 0.97
CA ALA A 373 5.89 34.66 -0.13
C ALA A 373 4.67 33.76 0.10
N SER A 374 3.99 33.88 1.25
CA SER A 374 2.82 33.07 1.60
C SER A 374 1.85 33.84 2.49
N ASN A 375 0.58 33.84 2.11
CA ASN A 375 -0.52 34.49 2.85
C ASN A 375 -1.26 33.49 3.77
N LEU A 376 -0.66 32.33 4.09
CA LEU A 376 -1.31 31.29 4.89
C LEU A 376 -1.34 31.59 6.40
N TYR A 377 -0.53 32.53 6.87
CA TYR A 377 -0.57 33.02 8.25
C TYR A 377 -1.00 34.50 8.27
N SER A 378 -2.16 34.76 8.84
CA SER A 378 -2.68 36.10 9.11
C SER A 378 -2.57 36.40 10.59
N GLN A 379 -2.03 37.57 10.95
CA GLN A 379 -2.04 38.05 12.34
C GLN A 379 -3.45 38.50 12.77
N GLU A 380 -4.28 38.91 11.81
CA GLU A 380 -5.66 39.35 12.06
C GLU A 380 -6.56 38.15 12.39
N ASP A 381 -6.51 37.09 11.56
CA ASP A 381 -7.33 35.88 11.70
C ASP A 381 -6.97 35.06 12.95
N ALA A 382 -5.75 35.26 13.48
CA ALA A 382 -5.25 34.67 14.71
C ALA A 382 -5.30 35.64 15.92
N SER A 383 -5.88 36.83 15.74
CA SER A 383 -6.00 37.84 16.80
C SER A 383 -7.05 37.45 17.84
N MET A 384 -6.80 37.83 19.09
CA MET A 384 -7.82 37.80 20.15
C MET A 384 -8.40 39.19 20.43
N ASP A 385 -7.84 40.23 19.82
CA ASP A 385 -8.25 41.64 19.96
C ASP A 385 -9.19 42.10 18.82
N SER A 386 -9.37 41.27 17.79
CA SER A 386 -10.22 41.50 16.61
C SER A 386 -11.02 40.23 16.25
N LEU A 387 -12.13 40.41 15.56
CA LEU A 387 -12.97 39.33 15.00
C LEU A 387 -13.39 39.63 13.54
N ASP A 388 -12.74 40.60 12.89
CA ASP A 388 -13.20 41.12 11.58
C ASP A 388 -13.01 40.12 10.43
N THR A 389 -12.08 39.16 10.55
CA THR A 389 -11.84 38.11 9.55
C THR A 389 -12.28 36.69 9.98
N PHE A 390 -12.64 36.48 11.25
CA PHE A 390 -13.03 35.16 11.78
C PHE A 390 -14.28 35.22 12.68
N SER A 391 -15.27 34.39 12.38
CA SER A 391 -16.52 34.25 13.14
C SER A 391 -16.42 33.12 14.18
N PRO A 392 -16.46 33.41 15.50
CA PRO A 392 -16.52 32.36 16.52
C PRO A 392 -17.79 31.50 16.45
N MET A 393 -18.86 31.98 15.81
CA MET A 393 -20.13 31.26 15.68
C MET A 393 -19.99 30.02 14.79
N ASP A 394 -19.15 30.08 13.76
CA ASP A 394 -18.93 28.98 12.81
C ASP A 394 -18.27 27.78 13.49
N THR A 395 -17.46 28.06 14.52
CA THR A 395 -16.84 27.05 15.39
C THR A 395 -17.86 26.19 16.12
N THR A 396 -19.04 26.73 16.48
CA THR A 396 -20.11 25.93 17.11
C THR A 396 -20.62 24.84 16.17
N GLY A 397 -20.84 25.16 14.90
CA GLY A 397 -21.25 24.19 13.88
C GLY A 397 -20.16 23.17 13.57
N PHE A 398 -18.90 23.63 13.44
CA PHE A 398 -17.76 22.75 13.20
C PHE A 398 -17.53 21.75 14.35
N ILE A 399 -17.57 22.22 15.61
CA ILE A 399 -17.44 21.36 16.79
C ILE A 399 -18.59 20.35 16.82
N ALA A 400 -19.84 20.76 16.62
CA ALA A 400 -20.98 19.84 16.62
C ALA A 400 -20.80 18.71 15.59
N ILE A 401 -20.36 19.02 14.36
CA ILE A 401 -20.13 18.02 13.30
C ILE A 401 -19.00 17.04 13.69
N GLN A 402 -17.90 17.52 14.27
CA GLN A 402 -16.81 16.65 14.75
C GLN A 402 -17.23 15.83 15.99
N ALA A 403 -18.09 16.39 16.84
CA ALA A 403 -18.54 15.80 18.09
C ALA A 403 -19.43 14.57 17.86
N ILE A 404 -20.29 14.53 16.83
CA ILE A 404 -21.21 13.39 16.55
C ILE A 404 -20.52 12.03 16.67
N ARG A 405 -19.32 11.87 16.10
CA ARG A 405 -18.54 10.62 16.16
C ARG A 405 -17.96 10.34 17.55
N LEU A 406 -17.54 11.38 18.26
CA LEU A 406 -16.93 11.30 19.59
C LEU A 406 -17.98 11.06 20.68
N GLU A 407 -19.15 11.69 20.58
CA GLU A 407 -20.31 11.47 21.45
C GLU A 407 -20.80 10.03 21.34
N LYS A 408 -21.00 9.51 20.12
CA LYS A 408 -21.39 8.10 19.92
C LYS A 408 -20.36 7.11 20.48
N TYR A 409 -19.07 7.37 20.27
CA TYR A 409 -18.00 6.55 20.87
C TYR A 409 -17.96 6.65 22.41
N GLY A 410 -18.14 7.85 22.97
CA GLY A 410 -18.19 8.08 24.42
C GLY A 410 -19.40 7.42 25.09
N LEU A 411 -20.58 7.51 24.48
CA LEU A 411 -21.80 6.85 24.93
C LEU A 411 -21.67 5.32 24.89
N GLN A 412 -21.07 4.76 23.83
CA GLN A 412 -20.73 3.34 23.75
C GLN A 412 -19.81 2.93 24.91
N LYS A 413 -18.72 3.68 25.13
CA LYS A 413 -17.76 3.42 26.22
C LYS A 413 -18.35 3.53 27.63
N ILE A 414 -19.23 4.50 27.88
CA ILE A 414 -19.98 4.61 29.14
C ILE A 414 -20.89 3.39 29.33
N LYS A 415 -21.60 2.98 28.28
CA LYS A 415 -22.54 1.84 28.29
C LYS A 415 -21.84 0.50 28.49
N ASP A 416 -20.65 0.33 27.92
CA ASP A 416 -19.82 -0.88 28.07
C ASP A 416 -19.08 -0.93 29.42
N GLY A 417 -19.28 0.06 30.30
CA GLY A 417 -18.64 0.11 31.63
C GLY A 417 -17.19 0.60 31.64
N GLU A 418 -16.68 1.07 30.49
CA GLU A 418 -15.31 1.55 30.28
C GLU A 418 -15.27 3.05 29.94
N PRO A 419 -15.71 3.95 30.85
CA PRO A 419 -15.73 5.39 30.57
C PRO A 419 -14.32 5.89 30.25
N LEU A 420 -14.20 6.79 29.26
CA LEU A 420 -12.92 7.28 28.72
C LEU A 420 -12.04 8.05 29.73
N SER A 421 -12.51 8.29 30.95
CA SER A 421 -11.66 8.67 32.09
C SER A 421 -12.30 8.27 33.42
N ASN A 422 -11.50 7.74 34.34
CA ASN A 422 -11.95 7.07 35.58
C ASN A 422 -12.47 8.01 36.69
N HIS A 423 -12.57 9.32 36.45
CA HIS A 423 -12.72 10.34 37.50
C HIS A 423 -14.10 11.01 37.61
N TRP A 424 -15.04 10.74 36.69
CA TRP A 424 -16.33 11.47 36.65
C TRP A 424 -17.49 10.78 37.40
N LEU A 425 -17.24 9.63 38.05
CA LEU A 425 -18.27 8.84 38.76
C LEU A 425 -17.97 8.62 40.25
N THR A 426 -16.96 9.30 40.81
CA THR A 426 -16.63 9.22 42.24
C THR A 426 -16.96 10.51 43.01
N ASN A 427 -18.21 10.97 42.88
CA ASN A 427 -18.88 11.77 43.91
C ASN A 427 -20.42 11.73 43.77
N ASN A 428 -21.03 10.95 44.67
CA ASN A 428 -22.39 11.05 45.22
C ASN A 428 -23.69 10.89 44.39
N GLU A 429 -24.57 10.13 45.06
CA GLU A 429 -26.04 10.22 45.14
C GLU A 429 -26.93 9.51 44.09
N SER A 430 -28.09 9.08 44.59
CA SER A 430 -28.96 8.04 44.04
C SER A 430 -30.13 8.61 43.23
N PRO A 431 -30.72 7.85 42.28
CA PRO A 431 -31.59 8.42 41.24
C PRO A 431 -33.01 8.88 41.67
N GLU A 432 -33.30 9.08 42.96
CA GLU A 432 -34.68 9.33 43.44
C GLU A 432 -35.04 10.81 43.66
N ASP A 433 -34.09 11.71 43.98
CA ASP A 433 -34.39 13.13 44.29
C ASP A 433 -34.43 14.08 43.07
N SER A 434 -33.99 13.63 41.89
CA SER A 434 -33.76 14.48 40.71
C SER A 434 -35.03 14.98 39.99
N GLN A 435 -36.23 14.89 40.58
CA GLN A 435 -37.46 15.46 40.01
C GLN A 435 -37.72 16.94 40.36
N LEU A 436 -36.89 17.57 41.21
CA LEU A 436 -37.15 18.92 41.75
C LEU A 436 -36.21 20.04 41.26
N ALA A 437 -35.64 19.93 40.04
CA ALA A 437 -34.71 20.94 39.49
C ALA A 437 -35.16 21.69 38.23
N MET A 438 -36.20 21.24 37.49
CA MET A 438 -36.64 21.91 36.23
C MET A 438 -37.68 23.03 36.44
N SER A 439 -37.42 24.00 37.33
CA SER A 439 -38.41 25.06 37.62
C SER A 439 -37.86 26.46 37.97
N SER A 440 -36.57 26.78 37.78
CA SER A 440 -36.12 28.18 37.94
C SER A 440 -34.91 28.63 37.09
N CYS A 441 -35.18 29.14 35.88
CA CYS A 441 -34.34 30.19 35.26
C CYS A 441 -35.10 30.96 34.15
N ARG A 442 -36.14 31.71 34.55
CA ARG A 442 -36.62 32.86 33.75
C ARG A 442 -36.08 34.14 34.38
N LEU A 443 -35.00 34.69 33.85
CA LEU A 443 -34.61 36.08 34.10
C LEU A 443 -34.52 36.84 32.78
N THR A 444 -35.54 37.65 32.55
CA THR A 444 -35.57 38.64 31.48
C THR A 444 -34.79 39.88 31.91
N PRO A 445 -33.93 40.46 31.05
CA PRO A 445 -33.56 41.86 31.18
C PRO A 445 -34.80 42.74 30.91
N SER A 446 -35.06 43.71 31.78
CA SER A 446 -36.21 44.61 31.65
C SER A 446 -35.95 45.74 30.65
N ARG A 447 -37.00 46.22 29.97
CA ARG A 447 -36.98 47.49 29.24
C ARG A 447 -37.16 48.66 30.20
N ASN A 448 -36.36 49.73 30.05
CA ASN A 448 -36.83 51.13 29.93
C ASN A 448 -35.63 52.11 29.75
N PRO A 449 -35.83 53.35 29.27
CA PRO A 449 -36.23 53.65 27.88
C PRO A 449 -35.35 54.76 27.24
N ASN A 450 -35.56 55.09 25.95
CA ASN A 450 -35.76 56.48 25.44
C ASN A 450 -35.69 56.61 23.89
N PHE A 451 -36.22 57.73 23.38
CA PHE A 451 -36.11 58.30 22.02
C PHE A 451 -36.58 57.50 20.78
N SER A 452 -37.90 57.47 20.63
CA SER A 452 -38.68 57.99 19.47
C SER A 452 -38.21 57.80 18.00
N MET A 453 -39.13 57.21 17.22
CA MET A 453 -39.58 57.61 15.86
C MET A 453 -38.55 57.93 14.75
N ILE A 454 -38.65 57.20 13.62
CA ILE A 454 -39.15 57.70 12.31
C ILE A 454 -39.13 56.54 11.28
N GLY A 455 -40.12 56.45 10.39
CA GLY A 455 -40.11 55.59 9.19
C GLY A 455 -39.83 56.40 7.91
N PRO A 456 -40.07 55.92 6.66
CA PRO A 456 -40.95 54.79 6.33
C PRO A 456 -40.60 53.95 5.05
N ARG A 457 -41.46 52.96 4.75
CA ARG A 457 -42.01 52.60 3.40
C ARG A 457 -41.14 52.23 2.17
N CYS A 458 -41.59 51.13 1.55
CA CYS A 458 -42.05 50.98 0.12
C CYS A 458 -41.14 50.40 -0.99
N LEU A 459 -41.72 49.39 -1.67
CA LEU A 459 -41.64 49.05 -3.11
C LEU A 459 -40.26 48.58 -3.65
N ALA A 460 -40.14 47.85 -4.76
CA ALA A 460 -41.10 47.30 -5.75
C ALA A 460 -40.75 45.80 -6.01
N GLY A 461 -41.32 44.98 -6.90
CA GLY A 461 -42.20 45.17 -8.07
C GLY A 461 -41.57 44.55 -9.33
N ALA A 462 -42.23 43.57 -9.94
CA ALA A 462 -41.71 42.82 -11.11
C ALA A 462 -42.22 43.39 -12.46
N VAL A 463 -42.05 42.63 -13.57
CA VAL A 463 -42.91 42.51 -14.79
C VAL A 463 -42.25 42.81 -16.18
N TRP A 464 -42.42 41.86 -17.14
CA TRP A 464 -42.39 41.98 -18.63
C TRP A 464 -41.03 42.04 -19.42
N GLN A 465 -40.91 41.71 -20.74
CA GLN A 465 -41.89 41.29 -21.79
C GLN A 465 -41.34 40.30 -22.89
N ARG A 466 -42.02 40.18 -24.06
CA ARG A 466 -41.92 39.14 -25.14
C ARG A 466 -41.23 39.60 -26.46
N ALA A 467 -40.63 38.66 -27.21
CA ALA A 467 -40.54 38.58 -28.70
C ALA A 467 -40.05 37.15 -29.14
N GLY A 468 -40.15 36.65 -30.39
CA GLY A 468 -41.00 37.03 -31.54
C GLY A 468 -40.38 36.82 -32.95
N GLY A 469 -40.71 35.74 -33.70
CA GLY A 469 -40.35 35.60 -35.15
C GLY A 469 -40.49 34.20 -35.80
N HIS A 470 -40.59 34.13 -37.13
CA HIS A 470 -40.71 32.90 -37.97
C HIS A 470 -39.90 33.03 -39.28
N SER A 471 -39.41 31.90 -39.85
CA SER A 471 -39.47 31.56 -41.30
C SER A 471 -38.84 30.18 -41.62
N SER A 472 -39.01 29.68 -42.85
CA SER A 472 -38.71 28.31 -43.32
C SER A 472 -37.90 28.30 -44.64
N VAL A 473 -37.24 27.19 -45.00
CA VAL A 473 -36.96 26.74 -46.39
C VAL A 473 -36.42 25.28 -46.42
N THR A 474 -36.53 24.59 -47.56
CA THR A 474 -36.28 23.13 -47.73
C THR A 474 -35.46 22.87 -49.01
N LEU A 475 -34.52 21.89 -49.02
CA LEU A 475 -34.13 21.10 -50.22
C LEU A 475 -33.27 19.85 -49.89
N PHE A 476 -32.85 19.09 -50.92
CA PHE A 476 -33.25 17.68 -51.07
C PHE A 476 -32.21 16.80 -51.86
N LEU A 477 -31.93 15.58 -51.36
CA LEU A 477 -31.68 14.30 -52.11
C LEU A 477 -30.41 14.01 -52.98
N ARG A 478 -30.19 12.68 -53.17
CA ARG A 478 -29.46 11.90 -54.24
C ARG A 478 -27.92 11.75 -54.21
N GLN A 479 -27.31 10.68 -54.77
CA GLN A 479 -27.64 9.23 -54.86
C GLN A 479 -26.51 8.38 -55.53
N GLY A 480 -26.37 7.08 -55.17
CA GLY A 480 -25.86 6.00 -56.05
C GLY A 480 -24.38 5.52 -55.88
N SER A 481 -23.93 4.37 -56.42
CA SER A 481 -24.35 2.94 -56.25
C SER A 481 -23.61 1.94 -57.20
N ARG A 482 -23.55 0.62 -56.87
CA ARG A 482 -23.31 -0.59 -57.75
C ARG A 482 -21.83 -0.97 -58.10
N LEU A 483 -21.41 -2.23 -58.44
CA LEU A 483 -21.97 -3.63 -58.37
C LEU A 483 -20.91 -4.75 -58.71
N SER A 484 -21.10 -6.01 -58.21
CA SER A 484 -20.76 -7.37 -58.80
C SER A 484 -19.30 -7.76 -59.20
N SER A 485 -18.82 -9.03 -59.35
CA SER A 485 -19.26 -10.46 -59.18
C SER A 485 -18.01 -11.42 -59.25
N VAL A 486 -17.78 -12.52 -58.48
CA VAL A 486 -18.32 -13.94 -58.50
C VAL A 486 -17.92 -14.77 -59.75
N PRO A 487 -17.56 -16.10 -59.74
CA PRO A 487 -16.70 -16.97 -58.86
C PRO A 487 -15.81 -18.02 -59.66
N VAL A 488 -15.21 -19.06 -59.01
CA VAL A 488 -15.04 -20.50 -59.49
C VAL A 488 -14.27 -21.37 -58.44
N GLN A 489 -14.33 -22.72 -58.51
CA GLN A 489 -13.66 -23.70 -57.59
C GLN A 489 -12.32 -24.24 -58.20
N ARG A 490 -11.46 -25.12 -57.63
CA ARG A 490 -11.45 -26.22 -56.61
C ARG A 490 -9.95 -26.43 -56.16
N CYS A 491 -9.40 -27.41 -55.41
CA CYS A 491 -9.82 -28.71 -54.84
C CYS A 491 -8.87 -29.19 -53.67
N TRP A 492 -9.41 -29.91 -52.66
CA TRP A 492 -8.80 -30.88 -51.71
C TRP A 492 -7.26 -31.12 -51.58
N ARG A 493 -6.66 -30.79 -50.41
CA ARG A 493 -6.35 -31.72 -49.26
C ARG A 493 -5.56 -31.03 -48.11
N ALA A 494 -5.69 -31.60 -46.90
CA ALA A 494 -4.99 -31.37 -45.60
C ALA A 494 -4.01 -30.16 -45.45
N ALA A 495 -4.20 -29.17 -44.57
CA ALA A 495 -4.54 -29.13 -43.13
C ALA A 495 -3.35 -29.22 -42.15
N TYR A 496 -2.65 -28.09 -41.94
CA TYR A 496 -2.22 -27.54 -40.63
C TYR A 496 -1.47 -26.22 -40.85
N SER A 497 -2.10 -25.06 -40.57
CA SER A 497 -1.43 -23.76 -40.42
C SER A 497 -2.37 -22.75 -39.75
N SER A 498 -1.80 -21.67 -39.21
CA SER A 498 -2.52 -20.45 -38.84
C SER A 498 -3.26 -19.83 -40.02
N ASP A 499 -4.49 -19.38 -39.78
CA ASP A 499 -4.85 -17.95 -39.85
C ASP A 499 -6.35 -17.75 -39.54
N SER A 500 -6.66 -16.69 -38.79
CA SER A 500 -8.02 -16.17 -38.62
C SER A 500 -7.98 -14.65 -38.56
N THR A 501 -7.83 -14.03 -39.72
CA THR A 501 -7.95 -12.58 -39.88
C THR A 501 -9.37 -12.09 -39.54
N PRO A 502 -9.52 -10.89 -38.95
CA PRO A 502 -10.81 -10.45 -38.41
C PRO A 502 -11.81 -10.08 -39.51
N SER A 503 -13.07 -10.49 -39.32
CA SER A 503 -14.19 -10.10 -40.17
C SER A 503 -14.72 -8.72 -39.78
N PRO A 504 -15.00 -7.80 -40.73
CA PRO A 504 -15.40 -6.43 -40.42
C PRO A 504 -16.92 -6.23 -40.23
N SER A 505 -17.27 -5.34 -39.28
CA SER A 505 -18.60 -4.71 -39.04
C SER A 505 -19.73 -5.64 -38.54
N THR A 506 -20.45 -5.27 -37.48
CA THR A 506 -21.48 -4.22 -37.49
C THR A 506 -21.87 -3.80 -36.06
N GLY A 507 -22.46 -2.60 -35.91
CA GLY A 507 -22.77 -2.02 -34.59
C GLY A 507 -23.74 -2.86 -33.73
N THR A 508 -23.47 -2.91 -32.43
CA THR A 508 -24.07 -3.83 -31.46
C THR A 508 -25.56 -3.59 -31.18
N THR A 509 -26.43 -4.31 -31.91
CA THR A 509 -27.80 -4.59 -31.44
C THR A 509 -27.79 -5.76 -30.46
N THR A 510 -28.33 -5.57 -29.26
CA THR A 510 -28.49 -6.62 -28.23
C THR A 510 -29.12 -7.90 -28.81
N PRO A 511 -28.54 -9.09 -28.61
CA PRO A 511 -29.09 -10.34 -29.14
C PRO A 511 -30.38 -10.68 -28.40
N ARG A 512 -31.52 -10.82 -29.11
CA ARG A 512 -32.88 -10.99 -28.51
C ARG A 512 -33.02 -12.14 -27.51
N THR A 513 -32.15 -13.13 -27.62
CA THR A 513 -32.07 -14.29 -26.73
C THR A 513 -30.61 -14.66 -26.50
N VAL A 514 -30.29 -15.14 -25.30
CA VAL A 514 -29.00 -15.73 -24.93
C VAL A 514 -29.22 -17.17 -24.48
N GLU A 515 -28.27 -18.07 -24.73
CA GLU A 515 -28.29 -19.43 -24.21
C GLU A 515 -27.25 -19.57 -23.09
N ILE A 516 -27.67 -20.09 -21.94
CA ILE A 516 -26.83 -20.33 -20.76
C ILE A 516 -27.11 -21.75 -20.29
N ASN A 517 -26.06 -22.58 -20.23
CA ASN A 517 -26.11 -23.98 -19.78
C ASN A 517 -27.27 -24.82 -20.40
N GLY A 518 -27.57 -24.60 -21.69
CA GLY A 518 -28.62 -25.32 -22.44
C GLY A 518 -30.04 -24.76 -22.28
N LYS A 519 -30.21 -23.63 -21.58
CA LYS A 519 -31.49 -22.91 -21.43
C LYS A 519 -31.44 -21.59 -22.21
N ALA A 520 -32.49 -21.29 -22.96
CA ALA A 520 -32.63 -20.03 -23.69
C ALA A 520 -33.40 -18.99 -22.87
N TYR A 521 -32.81 -17.82 -22.69
CA TYR A 521 -33.38 -16.68 -21.97
C TYR A 521 -33.60 -15.50 -22.91
N THR A 522 -34.69 -14.77 -22.73
CA THR A 522 -34.97 -13.51 -23.44
C THR A 522 -34.14 -12.37 -22.84
N THR A 523 -33.68 -11.45 -23.68
CA THR A 523 -32.90 -10.28 -23.26
C THR A 523 -33.71 -8.99 -23.43
N ASP A 524 -33.26 -7.92 -22.77
CA ASP A 524 -33.77 -6.57 -22.97
C ASP A 524 -32.64 -5.51 -22.90
N ALA A 525 -32.99 -4.24 -22.66
CA ALA A 525 -32.03 -3.14 -22.55
C ALA A 525 -31.06 -3.24 -21.34
N TRP A 526 -31.32 -4.11 -20.36
CA TRP A 526 -30.45 -4.35 -19.22
C TRP A 526 -29.29 -5.28 -19.53
N PHE A 527 -29.40 -6.14 -20.55
CA PHE A 527 -28.39 -7.14 -20.91
C PHE A 527 -26.98 -6.53 -20.98
N ASN A 528 -26.03 -7.08 -20.22
CA ASN A 528 -24.63 -6.66 -20.18
C ASN A 528 -23.63 -7.82 -20.02
N VAL A 529 -24.06 -9.08 -20.19
CA VAL A 529 -23.17 -10.25 -20.08
C VAL A 529 -22.28 -10.38 -21.32
N SER A 530 -20.97 -10.46 -21.13
CA SER A 530 -20.01 -10.63 -22.23
C SER A 530 -19.91 -12.09 -22.69
N SER A 531 -19.45 -12.28 -23.93
CA SER A 531 -19.08 -13.60 -24.47
C SER A 531 -18.07 -14.33 -23.60
N THR A 532 -17.14 -13.59 -23.02
CA THR A 532 -16.12 -14.13 -22.11
C THR A 532 -16.76 -14.73 -20.85
N VAL A 533 -17.65 -13.99 -20.18
CA VAL A 533 -18.35 -14.48 -18.99
C VAL A 533 -19.30 -15.65 -19.29
N LEU A 534 -20.04 -15.60 -20.41
CA LEU A 534 -20.91 -16.70 -20.84
C LEU A 534 -20.16 -18.03 -21.04
N ASN A 535 -18.91 -17.97 -21.52
CA ASN A 535 -18.07 -19.18 -21.67
C ASN A 535 -17.60 -19.79 -20.33
N LEU A 536 -17.70 -19.06 -19.22
CA LEU A 536 -17.30 -19.55 -17.89
C LEU A 536 -18.43 -20.31 -17.19
N THR A 537 -19.71 -20.05 -17.52
CA THR A 537 -20.89 -20.60 -16.78
C THR A 537 -21.02 -22.12 -16.80
N SER A 538 -20.32 -22.78 -17.72
CA SER A 538 -20.31 -24.22 -17.88
C SER A 538 -19.13 -24.92 -17.18
N ARG A 539 -18.15 -24.15 -16.65
CA ARG A 539 -16.90 -24.72 -16.09
C ARG A 539 -17.12 -25.46 -14.77
N LYS A 540 -17.99 -24.98 -13.88
CA LYS A 540 -18.29 -25.53 -12.54
C LYS A 540 -17.05 -26.07 -11.79
N LEU A 541 -16.03 -25.22 -11.57
CA LEU A 541 -14.72 -25.67 -11.05
C LEU A 541 -14.81 -26.33 -9.68
N HIS A 542 -15.73 -25.88 -8.83
CA HIS A 542 -16.09 -26.49 -7.54
C HIS A 542 -16.55 -27.96 -7.62
N LEU A 543 -16.93 -28.46 -8.80
CA LEU A 543 -17.29 -29.87 -9.04
C LEU A 543 -16.17 -30.69 -9.70
N GLN A 544 -15.12 -30.05 -10.23
CA GLN A 544 -14.07 -30.77 -10.96
C GLN A 544 -13.15 -31.50 -9.99
N LYS A 545 -13.09 -32.83 -10.09
CA LYS A 545 -12.23 -33.64 -9.21
C LYS A 545 -10.78 -33.15 -9.23
N ASP A 546 -10.16 -33.11 -8.04
CA ASP A 546 -8.79 -32.67 -7.79
C ASP A 546 -8.53 -31.18 -8.13
N HIS A 547 -9.55 -30.40 -8.49
CA HIS A 547 -9.38 -28.96 -8.65
C HIS A 547 -9.24 -28.28 -7.28
N PRO A 548 -8.31 -27.31 -7.09
CA PRO A 548 -8.12 -26.63 -5.80
C PRO A 548 -9.41 -26.10 -5.15
N VAL A 549 -10.35 -25.57 -5.93
CA VAL A 549 -11.64 -25.07 -5.42
C VAL A 549 -12.54 -26.23 -4.95
N ALA A 550 -12.58 -27.34 -5.69
CA ALA A 550 -13.36 -28.54 -5.33
C ALA A 550 -12.79 -29.25 -4.07
N ILE A 551 -11.46 -29.30 -3.94
CA ILE A 551 -10.78 -29.80 -2.75
C ILE A 551 -11.09 -28.89 -1.55
N THR A 552 -11.03 -27.56 -1.74
CA THR A 552 -11.32 -26.58 -0.69
C THR A 552 -12.75 -26.69 -0.18
N ARG A 553 -13.74 -26.79 -1.10
CA ARG A 553 -15.13 -27.11 -0.75
C ARG A 553 -15.23 -28.39 0.08
N LYS A 554 -14.54 -29.47 -0.31
CA LYS A 554 -14.57 -30.75 0.43
C LYS A 554 -13.97 -30.67 1.84
N ILE A 555 -12.99 -29.80 2.06
CA ILE A 555 -12.44 -29.51 3.40
C ILE A 555 -13.45 -28.75 4.27
N VAL A 556 -14.33 -27.92 3.67
CA VAL A 556 -15.45 -27.30 4.39
C VAL A 556 -16.57 -28.32 4.63
N GLU A 557 -16.96 -29.11 3.62
CA GLU A 557 -18.00 -30.16 3.73
C GLU A 557 -17.67 -31.17 4.85
N SER A 558 -16.40 -31.51 5.08
CA SER A 558 -16.01 -32.47 6.14
C SER A 558 -16.27 -31.99 7.57
N VAL A 559 -16.35 -30.67 7.80
CA VAL A 559 -16.66 -30.08 9.12
C VAL A 559 -18.18 -29.99 9.36
N PHE A 560 -18.97 -30.05 8.29
CA PHE A 560 -20.44 -29.99 8.32
C PHE A 560 -21.04 -31.29 7.78
N PRO A 561 -20.91 -32.45 8.47
CA PRO A 561 -21.29 -33.75 7.94
C PRO A 561 -22.80 -33.97 7.82
N GLY A 562 -23.21 -34.74 6.82
CA GLY A 562 -24.54 -35.35 6.75
C GLY A 562 -24.74 -36.41 7.85
N PRO A 563 -25.99 -36.71 8.26
CA PRO A 563 -27.25 -36.22 7.69
C PRO A 563 -27.70 -34.86 8.23
N THR A 564 -26.97 -34.24 9.17
CA THR A 564 -27.32 -32.93 9.73
C THR A 564 -27.37 -31.85 8.66
N TYR A 565 -26.36 -31.84 7.78
CA TYR A 565 -26.25 -30.92 6.66
C TYR A 565 -26.48 -31.64 5.31
N LYS A 566 -27.27 -31.05 4.42
CA LYS A 566 -27.40 -31.48 3.01
C LYS A 566 -26.62 -30.52 2.09
N TYR A 567 -25.96 -31.05 1.05
CA TYR A 567 -25.13 -30.25 0.14
C TYR A 567 -25.86 -29.99 -1.18
N TYR A 568 -25.83 -28.73 -1.64
CA TYR A 568 -26.49 -28.26 -2.86
C TYR A 568 -25.45 -27.59 -3.75
N ASN A 569 -24.90 -28.37 -4.70
CA ASN A 569 -23.71 -27.99 -5.46
C ASN A 569 -23.97 -27.91 -6.99
N GLU A 570 -25.24 -27.85 -7.43
CA GLU A 570 -25.60 -27.96 -8.86
C GLU A 570 -26.52 -26.87 -9.41
N PHE A 571 -26.92 -25.88 -8.59
CA PHE A 571 -27.86 -24.81 -8.97
C PHE A 571 -27.50 -24.10 -10.28
N ASP A 572 -28.52 -23.71 -11.05
CA ASP A 572 -28.36 -22.95 -12.29
C ASP A 572 -27.76 -21.57 -12.02
N PRO A 573 -26.78 -21.06 -12.79
CA PRO A 573 -26.20 -19.73 -12.59
C PRO A 573 -27.19 -18.58 -12.72
N VAL A 574 -28.28 -18.76 -13.47
CA VAL A 574 -29.33 -17.74 -13.66
C VAL A 574 -30.34 -17.79 -12.52
N VAL A 575 -30.62 -16.63 -11.94
CA VAL A 575 -31.64 -16.40 -10.90
C VAL A 575 -32.44 -15.14 -11.21
N SER A 576 -33.61 -14.98 -10.61
CA SER A 576 -34.37 -13.73 -10.67
C SER A 576 -33.74 -12.64 -9.80
N THR A 577 -34.07 -11.38 -10.09
CA THR A 577 -33.78 -10.24 -9.21
C THR A 577 -34.43 -10.39 -7.84
N TYR A 578 -35.58 -11.08 -7.77
CA TYR A 578 -36.28 -11.33 -6.51
C TYR A 578 -35.48 -12.29 -5.62
N GLU A 579 -35.07 -13.44 -6.15
CA GLU A 579 -34.25 -14.42 -5.44
C GLU A 579 -32.93 -13.78 -4.97
N ASN A 580 -32.21 -13.11 -5.87
CA ASN A 580 -30.89 -12.57 -5.59
C ASN A 580 -30.87 -11.32 -4.69
N PHE A 581 -31.95 -10.54 -4.59
CA PHE A 581 -31.94 -9.29 -3.81
C PHE A 581 -33.18 -9.07 -2.95
N ASP A 582 -34.38 -9.13 -3.53
CA ASP A 582 -35.61 -8.73 -2.83
C ASP A 582 -35.95 -9.69 -1.67
N SER A 583 -35.76 -10.99 -1.89
CA SER A 583 -36.03 -12.05 -0.92
C SER A 583 -35.12 -12.01 0.31
N LEU A 584 -33.96 -11.32 0.17
CA LEU A 584 -32.92 -11.13 1.18
C LEU A 584 -32.93 -9.73 1.81
N GLY A 585 -33.93 -8.90 1.48
CA GLY A 585 -34.10 -7.57 2.08
C GLY A 585 -33.12 -6.49 1.61
N PHE A 586 -32.46 -6.67 0.46
CA PHE A 586 -31.62 -5.60 -0.13
C PHE A 586 -32.51 -4.41 -0.53
N PRO A 587 -32.17 -3.15 -0.20
CA PRO A 587 -32.99 -2.01 -0.59
C PRO A 587 -32.92 -1.75 -2.12
N PRO A 588 -33.94 -1.12 -2.74
CA PRO A 588 -34.02 -0.97 -4.20
C PRO A 588 -32.90 -0.14 -4.84
N ASP A 589 -32.25 0.72 -4.06
CA ASP A 589 -31.14 1.60 -4.41
C ASP A 589 -29.76 1.03 -4.01
N HIS A 590 -29.70 -0.21 -3.52
CA HIS A 590 -28.44 -0.84 -3.13
C HIS A 590 -27.44 -0.91 -4.30
N PRO A 591 -26.17 -0.48 -4.13
CA PRO A 591 -25.18 -0.43 -5.22
C PRO A 591 -25.01 -1.75 -6.00
N GLY A 592 -25.09 -2.90 -5.32
CA GLY A 592 -25.04 -4.23 -5.97
C GLY A 592 -26.16 -4.50 -7.00
N ARG A 593 -27.25 -3.72 -7.02
CA ARG A 593 -28.29 -3.76 -8.08
C ARG A 593 -27.93 -2.96 -9.33
N ALA A 594 -26.80 -2.24 -9.33
CA ALA A 594 -26.39 -1.42 -10.46
C ALA A 594 -25.81 -2.28 -11.60
N ARG A 595 -26.06 -1.86 -12.84
CA ARG A 595 -25.54 -2.52 -14.04
C ARG A 595 -24.02 -2.39 -14.18
N SER A 596 -23.39 -1.48 -13.44
CA SER A 596 -21.94 -1.33 -13.29
C SER A 596 -21.31 -2.51 -12.55
N ASP A 597 -22.07 -3.20 -11.69
CA ASP A 597 -21.56 -4.16 -10.70
C ASP A 597 -22.11 -5.57 -10.92
N THR A 598 -23.29 -5.69 -11.52
CA THR A 598 -24.01 -6.97 -11.71
C THR A 598 -24.26 -7.32 -13.19
N TYR A 599 -24.16 -8.61 -13.52
CA TYR A 599 -24.41 -9.14 -14.85
C TYR A 599 -25.89 -9.52 -15.05
N TYR A 600 -26.65 -8.64 -15.70
CA TYR A 600 -28.06 -8.79 -16.05
C TYR A 600 -28.25 -9.47 -17.41
N ILE A 601 -29.27 -10.34 -17.50
CA ILE A 601 -29.71 -10.97 -18.75
C ILE A 601 -30.90 -10.20 -19.34
N ASN A 602 -31.82 -9.77 -18.48
CA ASN A 602 -32.89 -8.80 -18.73
C ASN A 602 -33.16 -8.07 -17.39
N LYS A 603 -34.17 -7.20 -17.30
CA LYS A 603 -34.44 -6.49 -16.02
C LYS A 603 -34.80 -7.40 -14.85
N ASP A 604 -35.34 -8.60 -15.10
CA ASP A 604 -35.96 -9.50 -14.11
C ASP A 604 -35.06 -10.70 -13.75
N THR A 605 -34.07 -11.05 -14.58
CA THR A 605 -33.14 -12.18 -14.35
C THR A 605 -31.68 -11.83 -14.64
N LEU A 606 -30.77 -12.39 -13.82
CA LEU A 606 -29.35 -12.09 -13.78
C LEU A 606 -28.50 -13.34 -13.50
N LEU A 607 -27.18 -13.23 -13.65
CA LEU A 607 -26.23 -14.21 -13.12
C LEU A 607 -25.98 -13.90 -11.63
N ARG A 608 -26.12 -14.90 -10.74
CA ARG A 608 -26.15 -14.66 -9.27
C ARG A 608 -24.91 -13.91 -8.77
N THR A 609 -25.08 -12.97 -7.82
CA THR A 609 -23.96 -12.24 -7.21
C THR A 609 -23.41 -12.89 -5.94
N HIS A 610 -24.16 -13.81 -5.35
CA HIS A 610 -23.79 -14.64 -4.20
C HIS A 610 -24.64 -15.92 -4.12
N THR A 611 -24.21 -16.89 -3.31
CA THR A 611 -24.94 -18.14 -3.03
C THR A 611 -26.31 -17.92 -2.39
N SER A 612 -26.47 -16.85 -1.60
CA SER A 612 -27.64 -16.60 -0.75
C SER A 612 -28.93 -16.35 -1.54
N ALA A 613 -28.84 -16.20 -2.87
CA ALA A 613 -30.00 -16.18 -3.76
C ALA A 613 -30.90 -17.43 -3.61
N HIS A 614 -30.38 -18.54 -3.06
CA HIS A 614 -31.11 -19.79 -2.82
C HIS A 614 -31.52 -20.02 -1.36
N GLU A 615 -31.15 -19.13 -0.41
CA GLU A 615 -31.38 -19.28 1.04
C GLU A 615 -32.87 -19.52 1.34
N ALA A 616 -33.73 -18.68 0.74
CA ALA A 616 -35.17 -18.68 0.93
C ALA A 616 -35.92 -19.88 0.32
N GLU A 617 -35.35 -20.58 -0.68
CA GLU A 617 -35.96 -21.81 -1.20
C GLU A 617 -35.57 -23.05 -0.38
N ILE A 618 -34.34 -23.13 0.13
CA ILE A 618 -33.92 -24.27 0.97
C ILE A 618 -34.62 -24.20 2.35
N PHE A 619 -34.77 -23.01 2.95
CA PHE A 619 -35.60 -22.83 4.16
C PHE A 619 -37.08 -23.18 3.94
N ARG A 620 -37.58 -23.10 2.70
CA ARG A 620 -38.95 -23.51 2.34
C ARG A 620 -39.05 -25.03 2.15
N ALA A 621 -38.00 -25.67 1.61
CA ALA A 621 -37.93 -27.10 1.38
C ALA A 621 -37.74 -27.94 2.68
N ARG A 622 -37.02 -27.41 3.68
CA ARG A 622 -36.82 -28.01 5.02
C ARG A 622 -36.29 -29.45 5.04
N GLU A 623 -35.51 -29.84 4.04
CA GLU A 623 -35.08 -31.24 3.84
C GLU A 623 -34.07 -31.75 4.88
N SER A 624 -33.46 -30.87 5.68
CA SER A 624 -32.37 -31.18 6.61
C SER A 624 -32.28 -30.13 7.74
N GLY A 625 -31.48 -30.39 8.77
CA GLY A 625 -31.29 -29.48 9.90
C GLY A 625 -30.35 -28.30 9.59
N GLY A 626 -29.55 -28.43 8.55
CA GLY A 626 -28.72 -27.38 7.99
C GLY A 626 -28.36 -27.74 6.56
N TYR A 627 -27.64 -26.86 5.88
CA TYR A 627 -27.16 -27.13 4.53
C TYR A 627 -25.82 -26.48 4.26
N LEU A 628 -25.20 -26.92 3.17
CA LEU A 628 -24.14 -26.18 2.48
C LEU A 628 -24.56 -25.96 1.02
N ILE A 629 -24.33 -24.77 0.50
CA ILE A 629 -24.43 -24.43 -0.92
C ILE A 629 -23.01 -24.17 -1.41
N SER A 630 -22.61 -24.70 -2.56
CA SER A 630 -21.44 -24.16 -3.28
C SER A 630 -21.80 -23.89 -4.73
N ALA A 631 -21.40 -22.72 -5.22
CA ALA A 631 -21.69 -22.30 -6.59
C ALA A 631 -20.69 -21.26 -7.09
N ASP A 632 -20.56 -21.21 -8.40
CA ASP A 632 -20.09 -20.04 -9.14
C ASP A 632 -21.02 -18.83 -8.93
N VAL A 633 -20.41 -17.66 -8.72
CA VAL A 633 -21.04 -16.34 -8.55
C VAL A 633 -20.36 -15.32 -9.45
N TYR A 634 -21.09 -14.26 -9.82
CA TYR A 634 -20.78 -13.41 -10.96
C TYR A 634 -20.87 -11.94 -10.59
N ARG A 635 -19.80 -11.17 -10.81
CA ARG A 635 -19.74 -9.74 -10.50
C ARG A 635 -18.83 -9.00 -11.48
N ARG A 636 -19.15 -7.75 -11.75
CA ARG A 636 -18.35 -6.85 -12.60
C ARG A 636 -17.23 -6.18 -11.80
N ASP A 637 -16.59 -6.92 -10.89
CA ASP A 637 -15.55 -6.45 -9.98
C ASP A 637 -14.30 -5.96 -10.75
N GLU A 638 -13.30 -5.46 -10.00
CA GLU A 638 -12.05 -4.97 -10.55
C GLU A 638 -11.23 -6.06 -11.30
N VAL A 639 -10.13 -5.65 -11.94
CA VAL A 639 -9.16 -6.58 -12.53
C VAL A 639 -7.86 -6.45 -11.75
N ASP A 640 -7.59 -7.45 -10.92
CA ASP A 640 -6.32 -7.62 -10.22
C ASP A 640 -6.04 -9.13 -9.97
N ARG A 641 -5.15 -9.44 -9.02
CA ARG A 641 -4.71 -10.82 -8.69
C ARG A 641 -5.62 -11.57 -7.70
N SER A 642 -6.65 -10.91 -7.18
CA SER A 642 -7.62 -11.37 -6.18
C SER A 642 -9.07 -11.26 -6.68
N HIS A 643 -9.36 -10.34 -7.60
CA HIS A 643 -10.67 -10.12 -8.21
C HIS A 643 -10.74 -10.67 -9.64
N TYR A 644 -11.79 -11.46 -9.92
CA TYR A 644 -12.06 -12.08 -11.22
C TYR A 644 -13.59 -12.16 -11.39
N PRO A 645 -14.17 -11.99 -12.61
CA PRO A 645 -15.62 -11.79 -12.77
C PRO A 645 -16.49 -12.98 -12.37
N VAL A 646 -15.87 -14.16 -12.23
CA VAL A 646 -16.52 -15.39 -11.81
C VAL A 646 -15.65 -16.06 -10.74
N PHE A 647 -16.16 -16.19 -9.54
CA PHE A 647 -15.49 -16.89 -8.45
C PHE A 647 -16.49 -17.80 -7.73
N HIS A 648 -16.03 -18.63 -6.81
CA HIS A 648 -16.86 -19.60 -6.13
C HIS A 648 -17.09 -19.18 -4.68
N GLN A 649 -18.35 -19.04 -4.32
CA GLN A 649 -18.75 -18.92 -2.93
C GLN A 649 -19.30 -20.25 -2.42
N MET A 650 -19.09 -20.45 -1.13
CA MET A 650 -19.73 -21.49 -0.37
C MET A 650 -20.45 -20.84 0.81
N GLU A 651 -21.63 -21.36 1.12
CA GLU A 651 -22.50 -20.84 2.15
C GLU A 651 -23.02 -21.99 2.98
N GLY A 652 -23.26 -21.75 4.26
CA GLY A 652 -23.80 -22.76 5.14
C GLY A 652 -24.73 -22.16 6.18
N ALA A 653 -25.77 -22.91 6.53
CA ALA A 653 -26.72 -22.54 7.55
C ALA A 653 -27.12 -23.73 8.41
N ARG A 654 -27.53 -23.45 9.66
CA ARG A 654 -28.06 -24.43 10.61
C ARG A 654 -29.31 -23.84 11.25
N VAL A 655 -30.43 -24.58 11.20
CA VAL A 655 -31.74 -24.15 11.71
C VAL A 655 -32.30 -25.10 12.76
N TRP A 656 -32.93 -24.55 13.78
CA TRP A 656 -33.73 -25.25 14.77
C TRP A 656 -35.19 -24.81 14.65
N ASP A 657 -36.10 -25.68 15.07
CA ASP A 657 -37.54 -25.46 14.93
C ASP A 657 -38.20 -25.50 16.31
N ARG A 658 -38.75 -24.36 16.75
CA ARG A 658 -39.34 -24.17 18.08
C ARG A 658 -40.51 -25.12 18.36
N THR A 659 -41.10 -25.74 17.32
CA THR A 659 -42.16 -26.76 17.46
C THR A 659 -41.64 -28.18 17.71
N LYS A 660 -40.34 -28.44 17.53
CA LYS A 660 -39.72 -29.78 17.58
C LYS A 660 -38.84 -30.02 18.80
N VAL A 661 -38.59 -28.99 19.61
CA VAL A 661 -37.76 -29.06 20.83
C VAL A 661 -38.63 -29.33 22.08
N PRO A 662 -38.15 -30.14 23.05
CA PRO A 662 -38.90 -30.40 24.28
C PRO A 662 -39.26 -29.10 25.02
N ASN A 663 -40.52 -29.00 25.47
CA ASN A 663 -41.08 -27.84 26.19
C ASN A 663 -41.00 -26.48 25.46
N GLY A 664 -40.54 -26.44 24.20
CA GLY A 664 -40.25 -25.18 23.50
C GLY A 664 -38.92 -24.51 23.89
N ASP A 665 -38.11 -25.10 24.78
CA ASP A 665 -36.82 -24.51 25.20
C ASP A 665 -35.74 -24.72 24.12
N LEU A 666 -35.76 -23.80 23.17
CA LEU A 666 -34.88 -23.77 22.02
C LEU A 666 -33.44 -23.43 22.40
N ALA A 667 -33.25 -22.52 23.37
CA ALA A 667 -31.94 -22.15 23.86
C ALA A 667 -31.23 -23.32 24.56
N ALA A 668 -31.95 -24.18 25.29
CA ALA A 668 -31.39 -25.43 25.81
C ALA A 668 -31.02 -26.42 24.71
N ALA A 669 -31.90 -26.64 23.73
CA ALA A 669 -31.62 -27.56 22.62
C ALA A 669 -30.39 -27.14 21.79
N ILE A 670 -30.20 -25.84 21.52
CA ILE A 670 -29.03 -25.32 20.80
C ILE A 670 -27.76 -25.47 21.64
N ARG A 671 -27.82 -25.25 22.96
CA ARG A 671 -26.69 -25.49 23.87
C ARG A 671 -26.31 -26.97 23.97
N GLU A 672 -27.29 -27.88 23.87
CA GLU A 672 -27.02 -29.33 23.83
C GLU A 672 -26.37 -29.75 22.50
N ASP A 673 -26.83 -29.19 21.37
CA ASP A 673 -26.18 -29.38 20.06
C ASP A 673 -24.73 -28.86 20.07
N LEU A 674 -24.50 -27.65 20.60
CA LEU A 674 -23.15 -27.08 20.79
C LEU A 674 -22.27 -27.97 21.68
N ALA A 675 -22.81 -28.52 22.77
CA ALA A 675 -22.09 -29.44 23.65
C ALA A 675 -21.71 -30.78 22.99
N ARG A 676 -22.33 -31.12 21.84
CA ARG A 676 -22.00 -32.28 21.01
C ARG A 676 -20.99 -31.98 19.89
N LEU A 677 -20.58 -30.71 19.69
CA LEU A 677 -19.53 -30.36 18.72
C LEU A 677 -18.12 -30.73 19.25
N PRO A 678 -17.16 -31.07 18.36
CA PRO A 678 -15.76 -31.28 18.74
C PRO A 678 -15.13 -30.04 19.40
N LYS A 679 -14.12 -30.24 20.24
CA LYS A 679 -13.32 -29.14 20.82
C LYS A 679 -12.09 -28.85 19.96
N HIS A 680 -11.71 -27.58 19.88
CA HIS A 680 -10.48 -27.10 19.25
C HIS A 680 -9.57 -26.40 20.27
N ASN A 681 -8.34 -26.11 19.86
CA ASN A 681 -7.32 -25.39 20.61
C ASN A 681 -7.04 -23.97 20.07
N VAL A 682 -7.85 -23.48 19.14
CA VAL A 682 -7.81 -22.10 18.61
C VAL A 682 -7.87 -21.08 19.75
N ARG A 683 -7.02 -20.05 19.69
CA ARG A 683 -7.06 -18.88 20.57
C ARG A 683 -8.01 -17.84 19.97
N VAL A 684 -9.17 -17.67 20.59
CA VAL A 684 -10.25 -16.78 20.13
C VAL A 684 -10.16 -15.42 20.83
N GLU A 685 -10.25 -14.35 20.06
CA GLU A 685 -10.33 -12.96 20.52
C GLU A 685 -11.75 -12.42 20.21
N ASP A 686 -12.68 -12.60 21.16
CA ASP A 686 -14.09 -12.17 21.07
C ASP A 686 -14.45 -11.20 22.21
N PRO A 687 -14.11 -9.90 22.09
CA PRO A 687 -14.32 -8.93 23.17
C PRO A 687 -15.75 -8.39 23.25
N ASN A 688 -16.64 -8.79 22.35
CA ASN A 688 -17.97 -8.21 22.17
C ASN A 688 -19.08 -9.14 22.69
N PRO A 689 -20.19 -8.59 23.23
CA PRO A 689 -21.35 -9.39 23.60
C PRO A 689 -22.00 -10.05 22.37
N PRO A 690 -22.83 -11.10 22.53
CA PRO A 690 -23.55 -11.75 21.42
C PRO A 690 -24.57 -10.88 20.66
N PHE A 691 -24.82 -9.65 21.12
CA PHE A 691 -25.61 -8.62 20.45
C PHE A 691 -25.37 -7.27 21.14
N HIS A 692 -25.56 -6.16 20.42
CA HIS A 692 -25.57 -4.82 20.99
C HIS A 692 -26.63 -3.91 20.33
N PRO A 693 -27.52 -3.24 21.09
CA PRO A 693 -28.70 -2.53 20.58
C PRO A 693 -28.53 -1.47 19.47
N GLU A 694 -27.33 -0.92 19.25
CA GLU A 694 -27.06 -0.02 18.12
C GLU A 694 -26.19 -0.71 17.05
N ARG A 695 -24.92 -0.99 17.36
CA ARG A 695 -23.95 -1.56 16.40
C ARG A 695 -24.22 -2.98 15.89
N ASN A 696 -24.97 -3.82 16.63
CA ASN A 696 -25.17 -5.23 16.26
C ASN A 696 -26.49 -5.81 16.82
N PRO A 697 -27.67 -5.37 16.33
CA PRO A 697 -28.92 -5.48 17.08
C PRO A 697 -29.53 -6.88 17.15
N LEU A 698 -30.20 -7.15 18.27
CA LEU A 698 -31.05 -8.33 18.50
C LEU A 698 -32.40 -8.18 17.78
N GLN A 699 -32.89 -9.25 17.15
CA GLN A 699 -34.24 -9.35 16.58
C GLN A 699 -35.29 -9.54 17.69
N ALA A 700 -35.46 -8.54 18.56
CA ALA A 700 -36.18 -8.66 19.83
C ALA A 700 -37.69 -8.94 19.70
N GLU A 701 -38.30 -8.73 18.52
CA GLU A 701 -39.68 -9.11 18.25
C GLU A 701 -39.85 -10.62 17.98
N HIS A 702 -38.75 -11.37 17.86
CA HIS A 702 -38.72 -12.73 17.31
C HIS A 702 -37.86 -13.71 18.10
N HIS A 703 -36.73 -13.27 18.65
CA HIS A 703 -35.75 -14.09 19.38
C HIS A 703 -35.58 -13.58 20.80
N THR A 704 -35.53 -14.47 21.79
CA THR A 704 -35.11 -14.06 23.14
C THR A 704 -33.58 -13.81 23.18
N PRO A 705 -33.07 -13.03 24.14
CA PRO A 705 -31.64 -12.86 24.36
C PRO A 705 -30.89 -14.20 24.50
N GLU A 706 -31.49 -15.19 25.15
CA GLU A 706 -30.93 -16.52 25.38
C GLU A 706 -30.91 -17.37 24.11
N GLU A 707 -31.95 -17.27 23.27
CA GLU A 707 -31.99 -17.92 21.96
C GLU A 707 -30.90 -17.36 21.04
N ALA A 708 -30.82 -16.03 20.90
CA ALA A 708 -29.82 -15.38 20.06
C ALA A 708 -28.39 -15.66 20.55
N ALA A 709 -28.13 -15.62 21.86
CA ALA A 709 -26.84 -15.97 22.42
C ALA A 709 -26.47 -17.46 22.19
N ALA A 710 -27.44 -18.38 22.26
CA ALA A 710 -27.20 -19.79 21.97
C ALA A 710 -26.90 -20.03 20.48
N VAL A 711 -27.66 -19.39 19.57
CA VAL A 711 -27.38 -19.44 18.12
C VAL A 711 -26.00 -18.87 17.81
N ALA A 712 -25.64 -17.71 18.39
CA ALA A 712 -24.35 -17.07 18.22
C ALA A 712 -23.18 -17.96 18.70
N ALA A 713 -23.31 -18.57 19.89
CA ALA A 713 -22.29 -19.48 20.41
C ALA A 713 -22.12 -20.73 19.53
N HIS A 714 -23.21 -21.30 19.01
CA HIS A 714 -23.13 -22.42 18.08
C HIS A 714 -22.51 -22.01 16.74
N LEU A 715 -22.85 -20.83 16.21
CA LEU A 715 -22.28 -20.27 14.98
C LEU A 715 -20.75 -20.13 15.11
N LYS A 716 -20.29 -19.39 16.12
CA LYS A 716 -18.87 -19.09 16.32
C LYS A 716 -18.04 -20.36 16.48
N HIS A 717 -18.45 -21.27 17.36
CA HIS A 717 -17.78 -22.57 17.57
C HIS A 717 -17.74 -23.44 16.31
N SER A 718 -18.80 -23.43 15.49
CA SER A 718 -18.82 -24.21 14.23
C SER A 718 -17.85 -23.65 13.18
N LEU A 719 -17.68 -22.34 13.12
CA LEU A 719 -16.77 -21.67 12.20
C LEU A 719 -15.32 -21.70 12.70
N GLU A 720 -15.11 -21.66 14.02
CA GLU A 720 -13.81 -21.89 14.66
C GLU A 720 -13.27 -23.29 14.35
N LEU A 721 -14.13 -24.32 14.37
CA LEU A 721 -13.79 -25.66 13.88
C LEU A 721 -13.40 -25.67 12.39
N MET A 722 -14.15 -24.96 11.54
CA MET A 722 -13.89 -24.89 10.10
C MET A 722 -12.54 -24.23 9.80
N VAL A 723 -12.23 -23.07 10.37
CA VAL A 723 -10.94 -22.42 10.15
C VAL A 723 -9.80 -23.19 10.81
N ASN A 724 -10.03 -23.86 11.95
CA ASN A 724 -9.01 -24.72 12.54
C ASN A 724 -8.59 -25.85 11.60
N GLU A 725 -9.55 -26.53 10.96
CA GLU A 725 -9.30 -27.60 9.98
C GLU A 725 -8.56 -27.07 8.73
N ILE A 726 -9.05 -25.96 8.14
CA ILE A 726 -8.45 -25.32 6.96
C ILE A 726 -6.99 -24.91 7.24
N PHE A 727 -6.75 -24.13 8.29
CA PHE A 727 -5.43 -23.56 8.54
C PHE A 727 -4.44 -24.56 9.17
N SER A 728 -4.93 -25.61 9.86
CA SER A 728 -4.07 -26.74 10.27
C SER A 728 -3.56 -27.51 9.05
N ARG A 729 -4.40 -27.72 8.02
CA ARG A 729 -3.96 -28.30 6.75
C ARG A 729 -2.96 -27.41 6.01
N ALA A 730 -3.18 -26.08 5.99
CA ALA A 730 -2.24 -25.13 5.41
C ALA A 730 -0.87 -25.14 6.11
N LYS A 731 -0.84 -25.12 7.46
CA LYS A 731 0.40 -25.27 8.26
C LYS A 731 1.10 -26.59 7.93
N ALA A 732 0.38 -27.73 7.98
CA ALA A 732 0.94 -29.06 7.75
C ALA A 732 1.53 -29.24 6.34
N ALA A 733 0.82 -28.78 5.29
CA ALA A 733 1.29 -28.82 3.91
C ALA A 733 2.55 -27.96 3.69
N THR A 734 2.62 -26.80 4.34
CA THR A 734 3.78 -25.90 4.28
C THR A 734 4.99 -26.53 4.96
N ALA A 735 4.82 -27.09 6.17
CA ALA A 735 5.89 -27.80 6.88
C ALA A 735 6.39 -29.04 6.12
N ALA A 736 5.48 -29.82 5.50
CA ALA A 736 5.83 -30.98 4.68
C ALA A 736 6.60 -30.61 3.40
N ALA A 737 6.44 -29.38 2.88
CA ALA A 737 7.25 -28.85 1.80
C ALA A 737 8.65 -28.42 2.30
N ALA A 738 8.71 -27.67 3.42
CA ALA A 738 9.95 -27.18 4.02
C ALA A 738 10.88 -28.33 4.49
N GLY A 739 10.32 -29.43 5.00
CA GLY A 739 11.05 -30.60 5.49
C GLY A 739 11.96 -31.30 4.46
N LYS A 740 11.92 -30.91 3.19
CA LYS A 740 12.84 -31.40 2.13
C LYS A 740 14.12 -30.56 1.99
N GLN A 741 14.29 -29.49 2.77
CA GLN A 741 15.50 -28.65 2.83
C GLN A 741 16.02 -28.41 4.26
N ALA A 742 15.81 -29.38 5.16
CA ALA A 742 16.28 -29.29 6.55
C ALA A 742 17.79 -29.58 6.69
N ALA A 743 18.60 -28.52 6.72
CA ALA A 743 19.92 -28.53 7.36
C ALA A 743 19.79 -28.16 8.86
N VAL A 744 20.78 -28.55 9.68
CA VAL A 744 20.72 -28.38 11.14
C VAL A 744 20.64 -26.89 11.55
N PRO A 745 19.66 -26.48 12.37
CA PRO A 745 19.49 -25.08 12.76
C PRO A 745 20.54 -24.62 13.79
N SER A 746 20.86 -23.32 13.77
CA SER A 746 21.94 -22.74 14.59
C SER A 746 21.76 -21.27 14.97
N SER A 747 20.53 -20.72 14.90
CA SER A 747 20.25 -19.30 15.14
C SER A 747 18.96 -19.03 15.92
N GLU A 748 18.90 -17.92 16.65
CA GLU A 748 17.73 -17.49 17.42
C GLU A 748 16.50 -17.17 16.53
N GLN A 749 16.71 -16.75 15.29
CA GLN A 749 15.62 -16.54 14.33
C GLN A 749 14.86 -17.84 14.02
N GLN A 750 15.58 -18.97 13.94
CA GLN A 750 14.96 -20.28 13.76
C GLN A 750 14.24 -20.77 15.04
N GLN A 751 14.69 -20.34 16.22
CA GLN A 751 13.97 -20.60 17.48
C GLN A 751 12.65 -19.83 17.56
N ARG A 752 12.60 -18.58 17.07
CA ARG A 752 11.35 -17.81 16.97
C ARG A 752 10.38 -18.41 15.95
N GLN A 753 10.87 -18.85 14.79
CA GLN A 753 10.04 -19.57 13.81
C GLN A 753 9.47 -20.87 14.39
N GLN A 754 10.25 -21.63 15.18
CA GLN A 754 9.72 -22.80 15.89
C GLN A 754 8.70 -22.46 16.99
N GLN A 755 8.76 -21.27 17.61
CA GLN A 755 7.71 -20.78 18.50
C GLN A 755 6.43 -20.45 17.71
N GLU A 756 6.51 -19.77 16.57
CA GLU A 756 5.34 -19.45 15.72
C GLU A 756 4.72 -20.71 15.06
N GLU A 757 5.52 -21.71 14.73
CA GLU A 757 5.03 -23.03 14.29
C GLU A 757 4.23 -23.74 15.39
N THR A 758 4.65 -23.61 16.66
CA THR A 758 4.03 -24.27 17.82
C THR A 758 2.88 -23.49 18.48
N GLU A 759 2.70 -22.20 18.20
CA GLU A 759 1.51 -21.47 18.67
C GLU A 759 0.21 -21.96 18.01
N PRO A 760 -0.90 -22.05 18.78
CA PRO A 760 -2.22 -22.36 18.23
C PRO A 760 -2.71 -21.26 17.28
N LEU A 761 -3.60 -21.62 16.36
CA LEU A 761 -4.24 -20.65 15.46
C LEU A 761 -4.92 -19.54 16.29
N ARG A 762 -4.71 -18.28 15.90
CA ARG A 762 -5.39 -17.12 16.49
C ARG A 762 -6.49 -16.63 15.55
N VAL A 763 -7.67 -16.37 16.10
CA VAL A 763 -8.83 -15.84 15.37
C VAL A 763 -9.47 -14.73 16.17
N ARG A 764 -10.12 -13.76 15.50
CA ARG A 764 -10.90 -12.72 16.16
C ARG A 764 -12.26 -12.53 15.52
N TRP A 765 -13.24 -12.19 16.36
CA TRP A 765 -14.60 -11.91 15.94
C TRP A 765 -14.83 -10.41 15.90
N VAL A 766 -15.11 -9.90 14.70
CA VAL A 766 -15.44 -8.49 14.45
C VAL A 766 -16.94 -8.38 14.23
N GLU A 767 -17.58 -7.35 14.77
CA GLU A 767 -18.99 -7.09 14.48
C GLU A 767 -19.13 -6.46 13.09
N ALA A 768 -20.07 -6.98 12.30
CA ALA A 768 -20.31 -6.55 10.93
C ALA A 768 -21.80 -6.23 10.73
N TYR A 769 -22.20 -5.90 9.49
CA TYR A 769 -23.60 -5.75 9.12
C TYR A 769 -23.85 -6.39 7.75
N PHE A 770 -24.82 -7.30 7.68
CA PHE A 770 -25.27 -7.90 6.41
C PHE A 770 -26.79 -7.72 6.24
N PRO A 771 -27.32 -7.53 5.01
CA PRO A 771 -28.75 -7.27 4.81
C PRO A 771 -29.69 -8.37 5.34
N PHE A 772 -29.20 -9.61 5.44
CA PHE A 772 -29.98 -10.83 5.74
C PHE A 772 -29.59 -11.54 7.05
N THR A 773 -28.65 -11.00 7.85
CA THR A 773 -28.39 -11.48 9.23
C THR A 773 -28.47 -10.33 10.24
N SER A 774 -28.75 -10.65 11.51
CA SER A 774 -28.63 -9.74 12.68
C SER A 774 -28.87 -10.55 13.97
N PRO A 775 -27.97 -10.59 14.96
CA PRO A 775 -26.62 -10.03 14.96
C PRO A 775 -25.71 -10.68 13.91
N SER A 776 -24.66 -9.96 13.52
CA SER A 776 -23.75 -10.28 12.41
C SER A 776 -22.29 -10.13 12.82
N TRP A 777 -21.41 -10.94 12.23
CA TRP A 777 -19.97 -10.90 12.48
C TRP A 777 -19.15 -11.23 11.24
N GLU A 778 -17.91 -10.74 11.23
CA GLU A 778 -16.84 -11.25 10.38
C GLU A 778 -15.85 -12.05 11.24
N LEU A 779 -15.31 -13.12 10.65
CA LEU A 779 -14.24 -13.92 11.25
C LEU A 779 -12.92 -13.59 10.56
N GLU A 780 -11.96 -13.13 11.35
CA GLU A 780 -10.58 -12.94 10.89
C GLU A 780 -9.64 -13.96 11.53
N VAL A 781 -8.63 -14.39 10.78
CA VAL A 781 -7.59 -15.34 11.20
C VAL A 781 -6.23 -14.66 11.11
N PHE A 782 -5.41 -14.79 12.15
CA PHE A 782 -4.03 -14.28 12.13
C PHE A 782 -3.14 -15.27 11.37
N TYR A 783 -2.55 -14.83 10.25
CA TYR A 783 -1.79 -15.68 9.35
C TYR A 783 -0.65 -14.92 8.68
N GLN A 784 0.55 -15.50 8.68
CA GLN A 784 1.78 -14.93 8.08
C GLN A 784 2.18 -13.52 8.60
N GLY A 785 1.68 -13.10 9.77
CA GLY A 785 2.02 -11.85 10.44
C GLY A 785 0.90 -10.81 10.43
N ASP A 786 -0.09 -10.97 9.55
CA ASP A 786 -1.24 -10.08 9.42
C ASP A 786 -2.55 -10.74 9.88
N TRP A 787 -3.57 -9.92 10.11
CA TRP A 787 -4.94 -10.37 10.29
C TRP A 787 -5.66 -10.44 8.93
N LEU A 788 -6.30 -11.57 8.65
CA LEU A 788 -6.99 -11.82 7.39
C LEU A 788 -8.45 -12.17 7.63
N GLU A 789 -9.36 -11.29 7.17
CA GLU A 789 -10.79 -11.57 7.06
C GLU A 789 -11.04 -12.78 6.14
N VAL A 790 -11.91 -13.69 6.58
CA VAL A 790 -12.15 -14.99 5.94
C VAL A 790 -13.59 -15.14 5.43
N LEU A 791 -14.58 -14.71 6.23
CA LEU A 791 -16.00 -14.90 5.97
C LEU A 791 -16.84 -13.87 6.73
N GLY A 792 -18.06 -13.64 6.22
CA GLY A 792 -19.14 -12.96 6.94
C GLY A 792 -20.22 -13.95 7.38
N CYS A 793 -20.84 -13.73 8.53
CA CYS A 793 -21.88 -14.59 9.10
C CYS A 793 -22.85 -13.84 10.03
N GLY A 794 -23.85 -14.56 10.55
CA GLY A 794 -24.71 -14.05 11.61
C GLY A 794 -25.91 -14.94 11.91
N VAL A 795 -26.76 -14.51 12.84
CA VAL A 795 -28.10 -15.07 13.06
C VAL A 795 -28.98 -14.66 11.88
N SER A 796 -29.58 -15.61 11.16
CA SER A 796 -30.43 -15.31 10.00
C SER A 796 -31.63 -14.45 10.39
N LYS A 797 -32.01 -13.50 9.53
CA LYS A 797 -33.19 -12.66 9.75
C LYS A 797 -34.47 -13.49 9.73
N GLN A 798 -35.33 -13.30 10.73
CA GLN A 798 -36.54 -14.09 10.91
C GLN A 798 -37.52 -13.91 9.75
N GLU A 799 -37.51 -12.73 9.11
CA GLU A 799 -38.28 -12.43 7.92
C GLU A 799 -37.99 -13.41 6.78
N LEU A 800 -36.75 -13.92 6.66
CA LEU A 800 -36.39 -14.96 5.69
C LEU A 800 -37.13 -16.27 6.00
N HIS A 801 -37.10 -16.70 7.27
CA HIS A 801 -37.82 -17.88 7.74
C HIS A 801 -39.34 -17.70 7.57
N ILE A 802 -39.89 -16.53 7.88
CA ILE A 802 -41.30 -16.18 7.69
C ILE A 802 -41.69 -16.24 6.20
N ASN A 803 -40.90 -15.64 5.31
CA ASN A 803 -41.12 -15.61 3.86
C ASN A 803 -40.88 -16.98 3.18
N ALA A 804 -40.10 -17.86 3.81
CA ALA A 804 -40.02 -19.27 3.48
C ALA A 804 -41.22 -20.10 4.00
N GLY A 805 -42.16 -19.48 4.73
CA GLY A 805 -43.33 -20.13 5.34
C GLY A 805 -43.02 -20.88 6.64
N SER A 806 -41.83 -20.63 7.21
CA SER A 806 -41.18 -21.36 8.30
C SER A 806 -41.04 -20.53 9.60
N PRO A 807 -42.08 -19.82 10.09
CA PRO A 807 -41.93 -18.83 11.18
C PRO A 807 -41.50 -19.39 12.54
N SER A 808 -41.55 -20.71 12.75
CA SER A 808 -41.04 -21.38 13.95
C SER A 808 -39.55 -21.72 13.88
N GLN A 809 -38.90 -21.55 12.71
CA GLN A 809 -37.47 -21.78 12.54
C GLN A 809 -36.65 -20.54 12.88
N ILE A 810 -35.45 -20.76 13.39
CA ILE A 810 -34.40 -19.77 13.65
C ILE A 810 -33.07 -20.48 13.41
N GLY A 811 -32.06 -19.74 12.96
CA GLY A 811 -30.76 -20.32 12.67
C GLY A 811 -29.68 -19.28 12.49
N TRP A 812 -28.51 -19.75 12.10
CA TRP A 812 -27.41 -18.93 11.62
C TRP A 812 -27.08 -19.26 10.17
N ALA A 813 -26.42 -18.32 9.49
CA ALA A 813 -25.85 -18.46 8.15
C ALA A 813 -24.44 -17.87 8.07
N PHE A 814 -23.61 -18.36 7.15
CA PHE A 814 -22.28 -17.82 6.81
C PHE A 814 -22.01 -17.93 5.31
N GLY A 815 -21.18 -17.02 4.76
CA GLY A 815 -20.69 -17.07 3.38
C GLY A 815 -19.17 -16.89 3.32
N ILE A 816 -18.49 -17.78 2.58
CA ILE A 816 -17.03 -17.85 2.43
C ILE A 816 -16.62 -17.93 0.96
N GLY A 817 -15.55 -17.24 0.57
CA GLY A 817 -14.96 -17.31 -0.77
C GLY A 817 -13.98 -18.47 -0.90
N LEU A 818 -14.25 -19.44 -1.78
CA LEU A 818 -13.43 -20.65 -1.90
C LEU A 818 -12.05 -20.35 -2.50
N GLU A 819 -11.94 -19.45 -3.49
CA GLU A 819 -10.65 -19.05 -4.06
C GLU A 819 -9.74 -18.39 -3.02
N ARG A 820 -10.26 -17.52 -2.14
CA ARG A 820 -9.46 -16.86 -1.08
C ARG A 820 -8.85 -17.89 -0.13
N ILE A 821 -9.61 -18.93 0.25
CA ILE A 821 -9.08 -20.05 1.04
C ILE A 821 -8.12 -20.93 0.23
N ALA A 822 -8.43 -21.24 -1.03
CA ALA A 822 -7.57 -22.06 -1.88
C ALA A 822 -6.21 -21.38 -2.14
N MET A 823 -6.17 -20.06 -2.27
CA MET A 823 -4.93 -19.29 -2.39
C MET A 823 -4.03 -19.45 -1.16
N LEU A 824 -4.61 -19.56 0.04
CA LEU A 824 -3.87 -19.83 1.28
C LEU A 824 -3.43 -21.29 1.39
N LEU A 825 -4.38 -22.24 1.24
CA LEU A 825 -4.12 -23.69 1.33
C LEU A 825 -3.01 -24.15 0.38
N PHE A 826 -3.03 -23.65 -0.85
CA PHE A 826 -2.14 -24.06 -1.91
C PHE A 826 -1.06 -23.02 -2.25
N GLN A 827 -0.97 -21.89 -1.52
CA GLN A 827 -0.04 -20.78 -1.82
C GLN A 827 -0.13 -20.30 -3.30
N ILE A 828 -1.34 -20.27 -3.86
CA ILE A 828 -1.57 -19.87 -5.25
C ILE A 828 -1.56 -18.34 -5.34
N PRO A 829 -0.63 -17.71 -6.10
CA PRO A 829 -0.36 -16.27 -6.00
C PRO A 829 -1.31 -15.39 -6.84
N ASP A 830 -2.26 -15.96 -7.56
CA ASP A 830 -3.10 -15.25 -8.53
C ASP A 830 -4.39 -16.04 -8.80
N ILE A 831 -5.55 -15.40 -8.63
CA ILE A 831 -6.86 -16.02 -8.82
C ILE A 831 -7.08 -16.57 -10.24
N ARG A 832 -6.45 -15.99 -11.27
CA ARG A 832 -6.59 -16.43 -12.67
C ARG A 832 -6.06 -17.85 -12.87
N LEU A 833 -5.15 -18.33 -12.01
CA LEU A 833 -4.62 -19.71 -12.09
C LEU A 833 -5.73 -20.77 -11.93
N PHE A 834 -6.77 -20.52 -11.14
CA PHE A 834 -7.89 -21.47 -11.01
C PHE A 834 -8.64 -21.71 -12.32
N TRP A 835 -8.68 -20.71 -13.20
CA TRP A 835 -9.38 -20.75 -14.49
C TRP A 835 -8.53 -21.27 -15.64
N SER A 836 -7.21 -21.39 -15.44
CA SER A 836 -6.23 -22.03 -16.34
C SER A 836 -6.70 -23.40 -16.85
N ARG A 837 -6.19 -23.78 -18.02
CA ARG A 837 -6.34 -25.13 -18.58
C ARG A 837 -4.99 -25.84 -18.75
N ASP A 838 -3.92 -25.28 -18.18
CA ASP A 838 -2.57 -25.81 -18.34
C ASP A 838 -2.36 -27.05 -17.46
N GLU A 839 -1.93 -28.14 -18.09
CA GLU A 839 -1.58 -29.38 -17.40
C GLU A 839 -0.45 -29.19 -16.36
N ARG A 840 0.43 -28.19 -16.53
CA ARG A 840 1.48 -27.83 -15.53
C ARG A 840 0.90 -27.22 -14.26
N PHE A 841 -0.32 -26.68 -14.30
CA PHE A 841 -1.09 -26.30 -13.13
C PHE A 841 -1.92 -27.50 -12.61
N LEU A 842 -2.82 -28.03 -13.45
CA LEU A 842 -3.80 -29.04 -13.06
C LEU A 842 -3.18 -30.36 -12.57
N SER A 843 -2.08 -30.80 -13.16
CA SER A 843 -1.42 -32.06 -12.75
C SER A 843 -0.80 -32.00 -11.35
N GLN A 844 -0.61 -30.81 -10.77
CA GLN A 844 -0.05 -30.68 -9.43
C GLN A 844 -1.00 -31.20 -8.35
N PHE A 845 -2.31 -31.08 -8.54
CA PHE A 845 -3.32 -31.37 -7.51
C PHE A 845 -3.96 -32.76 -7.63
N ARG A 846 -3.61 -33.53 -8.69
CA ARG A 846 -4.13 -34.88 -8.95
C ARG A 846 -3.95 -35.83 -7.76
N GLY A 847 -5.02 -36.53 -7.39
CA GLY A 847 -5.08 -37.48 -6.28
C GLY A 847 -4.95 -36.85 -4.89
N VAL A 848 -5.16 -35.54 -4.73
CA VAL A 848 -5.25 -34.86 -3.42
C VAL A 848 -6.67 -34.99 -2.86
N GLU A 849 -7.70 -35.05 -3.71
CA GLU A 849 -9.08 -35.22 -3.27
C GLU A 849 -9.35 -36.63 -2.69
N ASP A 850 -8.60 -37.63 -3.16
CA ASP A 850 -8.64 -39.00 -2.62
C ASP A 850 -7.88 -39.16 -1.29
N ASP A 851 -6.94 -38.25 -1.01
CA ASP A 851 -5.99 -38.32 0.10
C ASP A 851 -5.50 -36.92 0.45
N LEU A 852 -6.25 -36.23 1.32
CA LEU A 852 -5.97 -34.85 1.72
C LEU A 852 -4.65 -34.67 2.50
N ALA A 853 -3.93 -35.75 2.84
CA ALA A 853 -2.57 -35.67 3.37
C ALA A 853 -1.53 -35.36 2.27
N ARG A 854 -1.91 -35.41 0.99
CA ARG A 854 -1.09 -35.01 -0.17
C ARG A 854 -1.20 -33.53 -0.52
N LEU A 855 -1.99 -32.76 0.24
CA LEU A 855 -2.10 -31.32 0.10
C LEU A 855 -0.70 -30.70 0.24
N LYS A 856 -0.32 -29.86 -0.72
CA LYS A 856 1.00 -29.26 -0.85
C LYS A 856 0.89 -27.88 -1.51
N PRO A 857 1.83 -26.96 -1.25
CA PRO A 857 1.92 -25.71 -1.99
C PRO A 857 2.07 -25.92 -3.50
N PHE A 858 1.46 -25.03 -4.27
CA PHE A 858 1.66 -24.86 -5.71
C PHE A 858 3.13 -24.52 -5.99
N VAL A 859 3.69 -25.17 -7.01
CA VAL A 859 5.04 -24.89 -7.50
C VAL A 859 4.93 -24.07 -8.79
N PRO A 860 5.36 -22.79 -8.80
CA PRO A 860 5.34 -21.97 -10.01
C PRO A 860 6.19 -22.58 -11.13
N PHE A 861 5.54 -23.01 -12.21
CA PHE A 861 6.19 -23.70 -13.34
C PHE A 861 6.90 -22.75 -14.32
N SER A 862 6.74 -21.43 -14.17
CA SER A 862 7.44 -20.39 -14.94
C SER A 862 7.33 -19.02 -14.25
N LYS A 863 8.19 -18.07 -14.65
CA LYS A 863 8.07 -16.65 -14.32
C LYS A 863 7.98 -15.86 -15.64
N HIS A 864 6.82 -15.28 -15.91
CA HIS A 864 6.59 -14.50 -17.13
C HIS A 864 6.69 -13.00 -16.85
N PRO A 865 7.33 -12.19 -17.71
CA PRO A 865 7.44 -10.75 -17.52
C PRO A 865 6.08 -10.06 -17.75
N ALA A 866 5.85 -8.95 -17.04
CA ALA A 866 4.78 -8.03 -17.38
C ALA A 866 5.15 -7.16 -18.60
N CYS A 867 4.13 -6.76 -19.36
CA CYS A 867 4.20 -5.77 -20.43
C CYS A 867 3.11 -4.72 -20.19
N TYR A 868 3.50 -3.54 -19.72
CA TYR A 868 2.55 -2.45 -19.47
C TYR A 868 2.20 -1.70 -20.76
N LYS A 869 0.95 -1.24 -20.87
CA LYS A 869 0.49 -0.28 -21.89
C LYS A 869 -0.48 0.71 -21.24
N ASP A 870 -0.41 1.97 -21.64
CA ASP A 870 -1.24 3.05 -21.09
C ASP A 870 -2.20 3.54 -22.16
N VAL A 871 -3.50 3.66 -21.83
CA VAL A 871 -4.53 4.20 -22.73
C VAL A 871 -5.09 5.50 -22.16
N SER A 872 -4.84 6.61 -22.86
CA SER A 872 -5.40 7.93 -22.57
C SER A 872 -6.61 8.22 -23.45
N PHE A 873 -7.66 8.80 -22.87
CA PHE A 873 -8.85 9.21 -23.60
C PHE A 873 -9.60 10.36 -22.92
N TRP A 874 -10.59 10.91 -23.63
CA TRP A 874 -11.59 11.83 -23.13
C TRP A 874 -12.95 11.14 -23.04
N LEU A 875 -13.67 11.42 -21.96
CA LEU A 875 -15.11 11.15 -21.89
C LEU A 875 -15.87 12.13 -22.78
N ARG A 876 -17.06 11.74 -23.24
CA ARG A 876 -17.96 12.64 -23.97
C ARG A 876 -18.60 13.64 -23.01
N GLY A 877 -18.47 14.92 -23.33
CA GLY A 877 -19.12 16.00 -22.59
C GLY A 877 -20.62 16.08 -22.89
N THR A 878 -21.43 16.31 -21.87
CA THR A 878 -22.89 16.49 -21.94
C THR A 878 -23.29 17.89 -22.42
N SER A 879 -22.63 18.40 -23.46
CA SER A 879 -22.83 19.75 -24.00
C SER A 879 -24.00 19.81 -25.00
N ALA A 880 -25.07 20.50 -24.63
CA ALA A 880 -26.36 20.55 -25.35
C ALA A 880 -26.38 21.37 -26.67
N ALA A 881 -25.28 21.36 -27.45
CA ALA A 881 -25.11 22.18 -28.66
C ALA A 881 -24.65 21.40 -29.91
N GLY A 882 -24.42 20.08 -29.81
CA GLY A 882 -23.95 19.24 -30.92
C GLY A 882 -24.94 18.13 -31.27
N GLY A 883 -25.80 18.35 -32.27
CA GLY A 883 -26.76 17.34 -32.75
C GLY A 883 -26.08 16.24 -33.55
N ASN A 884 -25.67 15.16 -32.89
CA ASN A 884 -24.98 14.03 -33.52
C ASN A 884 -25.43 12.71 -32.87
N ASP A 885 -26.49 12.08 -33.42
CA ASP A 885 -27.22 10.95 -32.85
C ASP A 885 -26.42 9.62 -32.84
N ARG A 886 -25.39 9.54 -31.99
CA ARG A 886 -24.67 8.30 -31.67
C ARG A 886 -24.60 8.10 -30.16
N LYS A 887 -25.39 7.16 -29.66
CA LYS A 887 -25.37 6.67 -28.28
C LYS A 887 -23.93 6.32 -27.86
N GLY A 888 -23.54 6.76 -26.67
CA GLY A 888 -22.26 6.50 -26.01
C GLY A 888 -22.32 7.14 -24.62
N MET A 889 -21.51 6.68 -23.67
CA MET A 889 -21.61 7.12 -22.28
C MET A 889 -21.19 8.58 -22.11
N GLY A 890 -22.00 9.36 -21.40
CA GLY A 890 -21.63 10.70 -20.96
C GLY A 890 -20.72 10.65 -19.74
N ALA A 891 -20.11 11.78 -19.39
CA ALA A 891 -19.24 11.89 -18.21
C ALA A 891 -19.93 11.59 -16.86
N ALA A 892 -21.27 11.53 -16.82
CA ALA A 892 -22.07 11.13 -15.66
C ALA A 892 -22.43 9.62 -15.65
N ASP A 893 -22.29 8.93 -16.78
CA ASP A 893 -22.64 7.51 -16.95
C ASP A 893 -21.40 6.58 -16.90
N TRP A 894 -20.25 7.10 -16.47
CA TRP A 894 -18.97 6.37 -16.52
C TRP A 894 -18.67 5.62 -15.22
N HIS A 895 -18.52 4.30 -15.31
CA HIS A 895 -17.96 3.46 -14.24
C HIS A 895 -16.64 2.80 -14.67
N ALA A 896 -15.71 2.59 -13.72
CA ALA A 896 -14.42 1.94 -14.01
C ALA A 896 -14.63 0.50 -14.53
N ASN A 897 -15.61 -0.20 -13.96
CA ASN A 897 -16.01 -1.56 -14.32
C ASN A 897 -16.42 -1.72 -15.80
N ASP A 898 -16.80 -0.63 -16.49
CA ASP A 898 -17.12 -0.64 -17.93
C ASP A 898 -15.86 -0.67 -18.80
N LEU A 899 -14.83 0.08 -18.42
CA LEU A 899 -13.51 -0.06 -19.03
C LEU A 899 -12.92 -1.44 -18.71
N MET A 900 -13.00 -1.88 -17.46
CA MET A 900 -12.44 -3.17 -17.02
C MET A 900 -13.10 -4.33 -17.77
N GLU A 901 -14.42 -4.35 -17.95
CA GLU A 901 -15.11 -5.38 -18.72
C GLU A 901 -14.76 -5.35 -20.22
N VAL A 902 -14.58 -4.17 -20.82
CA VAL A 902 -14.13 -4.07 -22.23
C VAL A 902 -12.69 -4.57 -22.40
N VAL A 903 -11.79 -4.25 -21.47
CA VAL A 903 -10.42 -4.78 -21.46
C VAL A 903 -10.44 -6.31 -21.29
N ARG A 904 -11.26 -6.80 -20.36
CA ARG A 904 -11.39 -8.22 -20.01
C ARG A 904 -11.96 -9.07 -21.15
N ASP A 905 -13.01 -8.62 -21.84
CA ASP A 905 -13.60 -9.38 -22.97
C ASP A 905 -12.74 -9.38 -24.24
N VAL A 906 -11.75 -8.47 -24.36
CA VAL A 906 -10.86 -8.37 -25.53
C VAL A 906 -9.50 -9.05 -25.31
N ALA A 907 -8.96 -8.99 -24.08
CA ALA A 907 -7.63 -9.50 -23.74
C ALA A 907 -7.63 -10.70 -22.77
N GLY A 908 -8.75 -10.98 -22.11
CA GLY A 908 -8.94 -12.15 -21.23
C GLY A 908 -7.89 -12.26 -20.13
N ASP A 909 -7.55 -13.50 -19.78
CA ASP A 909 -6.63 -13.86 -18.70
C ASP A 909 -5.18 -13.37 -18.91
N CYS A 910 -4.86 -12.77 -20.07
CA CYS A 910 -3.58 -12.14 -20.32
C CYS A 910 -3.42 -10.77 -19.61
N VAL A 911 -4.48 -10.21 -19.01
CA VAL A 911 -4.40 -9.01 -18.17
C VAL A 911 -4.29 -9.42 -16.70
N GLU A 912 -3.35 -8.80 -15.99
CA GLU A 912 -3.07 -9.03 -14.57
C GLU A 912 -3.68 -7.97 -13.66
N ASP A 913 -3.56 -6.69 -14.02
CA ASP A 913 -4.21 -5.60 -13.32
C ASP A 913 -4.44 -4.36 -14.20
N ILE A 914 -5.41 -3.54 -13.82
CA ILE A 914 -5.79 -2.28 -14.49
C ILE A 914 -5.85 -1.16 -13.45
N ARG A 915 -5.15 -0.03 -13.67
CA ARG A 915 -5.13 1.10 -12.73
C ARG A 915 -5.38 2.44 -13.43
N LEU A 916 -6.15 3.31 -12.80
CA LEU A 916 -6.17 4.73 -13.14
C LEU A 916 -4.82 5.36 -12.76
N VAL A 917 -4.16 6.05 -13.69
CA VAL A 917 -2.83 6.66 -13.47
C VAL A 917 -2.78 8.18 -13.69
N ASP A 918 -3.76 8.75 -14.40
CA ASP A 918 -4.00 10.20 -14.50
C ASP A 918 -5.49 10.48 -14.66
N GLU A 919 -5.97 11.59 -14.08
CA GLU A 919 -7.28 12.16 -14.35
C GLU A 919 -7.18 13.69 -14.45
N PHE A 920 -7.69 14.24 -15.56
CA PHE A 920 -7.58 15.66 -15.87
C PHE A 920 -8.91 16.25 -16.34
N MET A 921 -9.33 17.38 -15.77
CA MET A 921 -10.50 18.13 -16.26
C MET A 921 -10.06 19.41 -16.97
N HIS A 922 -10.42 19.56 -18.25
CA HIS A 922 -9.99 20.70 -19.06
C HIS A 922 -10.73 22.00 -18.68
N PRO A 923 -10.04 23.02 -18.16
CA PRO A 923 -10.66 24.12 -17.40
C PRO A 923 -11.54 25.06 -18.23
N LYS A 924 -11.44 25.04 -19.56
CA LYS A 924 -12.26 25.88 -20.46
C LYS A 924 -13.44 25.16 -21.11
N THR A 925 -13.53 23.83 -20.97
CA THR A 925 -14.56 23.02 -21.69
C THR A 925 -15.23 21.95 -20.83
N GLY A 926 -14.77 21.74 -19.59
CA GLY A 926 -15.32 20.71 -18.70
C GLY A 926 -15.06 19.27 -19.15
N ARG A 927 -14.31 19.04 -20.24
CA ARG A 927 -13.99 17.69 -20.70
C ARG A 927 -13.12 16.97 -19.66
N ARG A 928 -13.56 15.79 -19.21
CA ARG A 928 -12.80 14.88 -18.34
C ARG A 928 -11.96 13.94 -19.21
N SER A 929 -10.67 13.87 -18.96
CA SER A 929 -9.72 12.92 -19.53
C SER A 929 -9.26 11.96 -18.44
N MET A 930 -9.05 10.70 -18.81
CA MET A 930 -8.57 9.65 -17.93
C MET A 930 -7.47 8.87 -18.65
N CYS A 931 -6.45 8.44 -17.91
CA CYS A 931 -5.43 7.52 -18.39
C CYS A 931 -5.42 6.26 -17.52
N TYR A 932 -5.57 5.10 -18.16
CA TYR A 932 -5.50 3.80 -17.48
C TYR A 932 -4.28 3.02 -17.94
N ARG A 933 -3.51 2.50 -16.99
CA ARG A 933 -2.44 1.53 -17.22
C ARG A 933 -3.01 0.12 -17.16
N ILE A 934 -2.70 -0.70 -18.16
CA ILE A 934 -3.06 -2.10 -18.26
C ILE A 934 -1.77 -2.93 -18.19
N ASN A 935 -1.68 -3.83 -17.20
CA ASN A 935 -0.58 -4.78 -17.06
C ASN A 935 -0.94 -6.08 -17.79
N TYR A 936 -0.27 -6.35 -18.91
CA TYR A 936 -0.41 -7.62 -19.62
C TYR A 936 0.64 -8.62 -19.12
N ARG A 937 0.19 -9.70 -18.48
CA ARG A 937 1.01 -10.87 -18.13
C ARG A 937 0.16 -12.14 -18.22
N SER A 938 0.48 -13.02 -19.15
CA SER A 938 -0.03 -14.40 -19.14
C SER A 938 0.75 -15.24 -18.12
N LEU A 939 0.03 -16.14 -17.46
CA LEU A 939 0.56 -17.07 -16.46
C LEU A 939 1.00 -18.41 -17.07
N GLU A 940 0.67 -18.65 -18.34
CA GLU A 940 0.97 -19.89 -19.07
C GLU A 940 2.10 -19.70 -20.09
N LYS A 941 2.23 -18.51 -20.70
CA LYS A 941 3.30 -18.19 -21.66
C LYS A 941 3.89 -16.80 -21.45
N THR A 942 5.12 -16.61 -21.92
CA THR A 942 5.70 -15.28 -22.07
C THR A 942 5.01 -14.57 -23.22
N LEU A 943 4.42 -13.40 -22.96
CA LEU A 943 3.86 -12.54 -23.99
C LEU A 943 4.99 -11.77 -24.69
N THR A 944 4.94 -11.68 -26.03
CA THR A 944 5.80 -10.78 -26.79
C THR A 944 5.23 -9.37 -26.83
N ASN A 945 6.08 -8.37 -27.08
CA ASN A 945 5.63 -7.00 -27.32
C ASN A 945 4.71 -6.89 -28.56
N ALA A 946 4.86 -7.77 -29.55
CA ALA A 946 4.00 -7.79 -30.74
C ALA A 946 2.57 -8.24 -30.40
N GLU A 947 2.42 -9.40 -29.75
CA GLU A 947 1.11 -9.88 -29.25
C GLU A 947 0.47 -8.86 -28.30
N THR A 948 1.27 -8.25 -27.42
CA THR A 948 0.77 -7.27 -26.45
C THR A 948 0.29 -5.98 -27.13
N ASN A 949 1.01 -5.49 -28.14
CA ASN A 949 0.56 -4.33 -28.93
C ASN A 949 -0.74 -4.66 -29.67
N GLU A 950 -0.84 -5.82 -30.33
CA GLU A 950 -2.04 -6.21 -31.07
C GLU A 950 -3.26 -6.38 -30.16
N MET A 951 -3.10 -6.98 -28.97
CA MET A 951 -4.15 -7.03 -27.95
C MET A 951 -4.53 -5.62 -27.45
N HIS A 952 -3.55 -4.73 -27.26
CA HIS A 952 -3.81 -3.37 -26.80
C HIS A 952 -4.51 -2.50 -27.85
N GLU A 953 -4.12 -2.59 -29.13
CA GLU A 953 -4.80 -1.92 -30.24
C GLU A 953 -6.26 -2.38 -30.37
N ARG A 954 -6.52 -3.69 -30.18
CA ARG A 954 -7.90 -4.22 -30.10
C ARG A 954 -8.67 -3.67 -28.89
N VAL A 955 -8.04 -3.55 -27.72
CA VAL A 955 -8.64 -2.93 -26.52
C VAL A 955 -8.99 -1.45 -26.78
N VAL A 956 -8.05 -0.68 -27.31
CA VAL A 956 -8.24 0.75 -27.64
C VAL A 956 -9.40 0.92 -28.64
N GLY A 957 -9.46 0.10 -29.69
CA GLY A 957 -10.57 0.09 -30.64
C GLY A 957 -11.92 -0.23 -29.99
N ALA A 958 -11.96 -1.25 -29.13
CA ALA A 958 -13.18 -1.65 -28.42
C ALA A 958 -13.66 -0.60 -27.41
N LEU A 959 -12.77 0.15 -26.75
CA LEU A 959 -13.16 1.27 -25.88
C LEU A 959 -13.85 2.39 -26.70
N VAL A 960 -13.32 2.73 -27.87
CA VAL A 960 -13.93 3.71 -28.79
C VAL A 960 -15.29 3.22 -29.31
N GLU A 961 -15.39 1.95 -29.72
CA GLU A 961 -16.64 1.39 -30.27
C GLU A 961 -17.73 1.21 -29.21
N ARG A 962 -17.40 0.62 -28.05
CA ARG A 962 -18.37 0.19 -27.03
C ARG A 962 -18.74 1.30 -26.04
N LEU A 963 -17.76 2.10 -25.60
CA LEU A 963 -17.99 3.17 -24.60
C LEU A 963 -18.12 4.56 -25.24
N GLY A 964 -17.64 4.73 -26.48
CA GLY A 964 -17.75 5.98 -27.25
C GLY A 964 -16.69 7.03 -26.93
N VAL A 965 -15.62 6.66 -26.22
CA VAL A 965 -14.54 7.57 -25.80
C VAL A 965 -13.72 8.08 -26.99
N GLU A 966 -13.01 9.20 -26.79
CA GLU A 966 -12.13 9.83 -27.78
C GLU A 966 -10.68 9.69 -27.31
N ILE A 967 -9.88 8.85 -27.98
CA ILE A 967 -8.47 8.59 -27.62
C ILE A 967 -7.65 9.89 -27.69
N ARG A 968 -6.68 10.02 -26.79
CA ARG A 968 -5.86 11.22 -26.55
C ARG A 968 -4.37 10.93 -26.72
#